data_AF-M0EH30-F1
#
_entry.id   AF-M0EH30-F1
#
_cell.length_a   1.000
_cell.length_b   1.000
_cell.length_c   1.000
_cell.angle_alpha   90.00
_cell.angle_beta   90.00
_cell.angle_gamma   90.00
#
_symmetry.space_group_name_H-M   'P 1'
#
loop_
_entity.id
_entity.type
_entity.pdbx_description
1 polymer ?
#
loop_
_entity_poly.entity_id
_entity_poly.type
_entity_poly.pdbx_seq_one_letter_code
_entity_poly.pdbx_strand_id
1 'polypeptide(L)'
;MQNEQYEYLWEPFFEALDYDPGTYESGGYPDMQTIQDAVADDTVAFFVDELEDWFDTLQGDRKSANKAFLQSLLESTALSDLELYTIVSVLREGSEVHDILNREQAVEVNMNNQVDKREVLHHRLVDDTDESAARDIVNGYFDAYDQSDHVTVPDDLLSEMHDLYPFHPVLLDALETRYYADEGNQNTRGMIYLFSKVLLEMKDQTDLITHGDIDGIEFEDELAKINYERLNAATGDIKSRVDEDDVPHGRRILNTILLYSLKPSEGEGAEVSEIVMGAYQTGDLVSDVVLNLERLHGVAWHLHKLNGKYAIRDRQNPNALIRNAAVDVSERSAKAEIADFVTGIFGSTAYPVGFRTDDIRDVPDDRDIKVAVKDDQWTQEEVERVITNDSRGREWRNTLVFVQPSGDKAIESGTRYIDKARYIEGARQVLADESLDDEIRESIQSMKDQEISELREELQLLYGEVLDGDNLLQEFDLVAPMDLDVYVDDGPELDASNIADSAAADPFDLQSEVWPIVSDLVERRGEISVEDVYEQFLRDPELPIPGSANDVLNATVEALNGKPVLARDSGGFRDDLSGSSLDTVLVRKEDVEVWGVDDVEQELRKRFGSGTTALDIGDFELELVEDGEVWLDGDSHDVVMRAIGRLNREDQYVVVRGNEILDKPQSDATLRDVGSATTIGGSYLVERIEEAIEAEGYANLETIIGEVRADESVFLPPNETETAAREAVNEFLIDGYVLEAGGRYLDSLGDRNPMAVKIVPTVSDRIGEQILDHLDDLDTGDQFSVSKVADRFDSTVTEDMVQTFLLQNLGREEDPVYVVGPTGSEKASDWVPGYPFRIPDVGSETWRFEYNGDDVAAMRKKWRRDHQTGTVEYGDVTFMLPDREGVPSALQGTADIERSQVSLTFRSEQDYTKVQDLFERMPDEASSLKVEISFQK
;
A
#
# COMPACT_ATOMS: atom_id res chain seq x y z
N MET A 1 38.91 41.66 -78.73
CA MET A 1 40.10 41.27 -77.96
C MET A 1 40.00 39.89 -77.28
N GLN A 2 38.87 39.16 -77.27
CA GLN A 2 38.81 37.81 -76.62
C GLN A 2 39.27 36.63 -77.51
N ASN A 3 39.81 36.87 -78.71
CA ASN A 3 40.25 35.81 -79.64
C ASN A 3 41.72 35.98 -80.11
N GLU A 4 42.49 36.88 -79.51
CA GLU A 4 43.91 37.09 -79.81
C GLU A 4 44.75 36.43 -78.71
N GLN A 5 45.54 35.42 -79.07
CA GLN A 5 46.52 34.81 -78.17
C GLN A 5 47.86 35.51 -78.40
N TYR A 6 48.19 36.45 -77.53
CA TYR A 6 49.46 37.16 -77.58
C TYR A 6 50.61 36.25 -77.17
N GLU A 7 51.68 36.30 -77.94
CA GLU A 7 52.90 35.57 -77.66
C GLU A 7 53.81 36.31 -76.69
N TYR A 8 53.70 37.64 -76.72
CA TYR A 8 54.47 38.53 -75.88
C TYR A 8 53.59 39.59 -75.23
N LEU A 9 53.86 39.89 -73.96
CA LEU A 9 53.11 40.83 -73.11
C LEU A 9 53.09 42.24 -73.70
N TRP A 10 54.11 42.58 -74.50
CA TRP A 10 54.23 43.88 -75.15
C TRP A 10 53.36 44.05 -76.39
N GLU A 11 52.92 42.96 -77.03
CA GLU A 11 52.06 43.03 -78.21
C GLU A 11 50.78 43.83 -77.95
N PRO A 12 49.94 43.50 -76.95
CA PRO A 12 48.73 44.28 -76.70
C PRO A 12 49.03 45.73 -76.26
N PHE A 13 50.16 45.95 -75.60
CA PHE A 13 50.57 47.27 -75.15
C PHE A 13 50.92 48.19 -76.34
N PHE A 14 51.80 47.74 -77.23
CA PHE A 14 52.22 48.54 -78.39
C PHE A 14 51.15 48.57 -79.48
N GLU A 15 50.34 47.52 -79.66
CA GLU A 15 49.18 47.53 -80.55
C GLU A 15 48.15 48.60 -80.16
N ALA A 16 47.89 48.76 -78.85
CA ALA A 16 46.97 49.78 -78.37
C ALA A 16 47.51 51.21 -78.55
N LEU A 17 48.83 51.38 -78.54
CA LEU A 17 49.52 52.65 -78.76
C LEU A 17 49.82 52.96 -80.23
N ASP A 18 49.44 52.08 -81.17
CA ASP A 18 49.77 52.18 -82.61
C ASP A 18 51.27 52.46 -82.85
N TYR A 19 52.13 51.80 -82.07
CA TYR A 19 53.58 51.97 -82.11
C TYR A 19 54.26 50.67 -82.56
N ASP A 20 55.24 50.77 -83.47
CA ASP A 20 56.05 49.62 -83.89
C ASP A 20 57.32 49.53 -83.04
N PRO A 21 57.40 48.58 -82.07
CA PRO A 21 58.59 48.43 -81.23
C PRO A 21 59.77 47.81 -81.99
N GLY A 22 59.60 47.38 -83.24
CA GLY A 22 60.61 46.67 -84.03
C GLY A 22 60.55 45.15 -83.85
N THR A 23 61.44 44.44 -84.56
CA THR A 23 61.46 42.96 -84.59
C THR A 23 62.48 42.36 -83.63
N TYR A 24 62.05 41.43 -82.78
CA TYR A 24 62.90 40.74 -81.78
C TYR A 24 63.08 39.23 -82.05
N GLU A 25 62.89 38.79 -83.30
CA GLU A 25 62.94 37.36 -83.71
C GLU A 25 64.28 36.65 -83.42
N SER A 26 65.37 37.39 -83.25
CA SER A 26 66.71 36.86 -82.91
C SER A 26 67.03 36.82 -81.41
N GLY A 27 66.03 37.09 -80.55
CA GLY A 27 66.18 37.27 -79.11
C GLY A 27 66.32 38.75 -78.72
N GLY A 28 65.65 39.15 -77.63
CA GLY A 28 65.57 40.53 -77.14
C GLY A 28 64.18 40.85 -76.58
N TYR A 29 63.98 42.09 -76.14
CA TYR A 29 62.71 42.64 -75.67
C TYR A 29 62.70 44.17 -75.86
N PRO A 30 61.53 44.82 -75.95
CA PRO A 30 61.41 46.28 -75.94
C PRO A 30 61.95 46.85 -74.62
N ASP A 31 62.91 47.76 -74.70
CA ASP A 31 63.52 48.38 -73.53
C ASP A 31 62.74 49.61 -73.06
N MET A 32 63.17 50.18 -71.93
CA MET A 32 62.55 51.36 -71.33
C MET A 32 62.50 52.58 -72.27
N GLN A 33 63.50 52.76 -73.16
CA GLN A 33 63.46 53.84 -74.15
C GLN A 33 62.37 53.59 -75.19
N THR A 34 62.23 52.34 -75.65
CA THR A 34 61.18 51.95 -76.60
C THR A 34 59.78 52.17 -76.00
N ILE A 35 59.61 51.90 -74.71
CA ILE A 35 58.36 52.13 -73.98
C ILE A 35 58.08 53.63 -73.81
N GLN A 36 59.09 54.43 -73.44
CA GLN A 36 58.97 55.88 -73.36
C GLN A 36 58.60 56.50 -74.71
N ASP A 37 59.24 56.07 -75.79
CA ASP A 37 58.97 56.58 -77.13
C ASP A 37 57.55 56.24 -77.60
N ALA A 38 57.00 55.10 -77.16
CA ALA A 38 55.63 54.69 -77.47
C ALA A 38 54.54 55.39 -76.65
N VAL A 39 54.80 55.64 -75.37
CA VAL A 39 53.88 56.39 -74.50
C VAL A 39 53.92 57.88 -74.81
N ALA A 40 55.11 58.41 -75.12
CA ALA A 40 55.35 59.82 -75.46
C ALA A 40 54.70 60.79 -74.45
N ASP A 41 53.79 61.65 -74.92
CA ASP A 41 53.06 62.63 -74.10
C ASP A 41 51.65 62.13 -73.68
N ASP A 42 51.29 60.88 -73.99
CA ASP A 42 49.99 60.30 -73.67
C ASP A 42 49.94 59.78 -72.23
N THR A 43 48.74 59.82 -71.62
CA THR A 43 48.47 59.16 -70.33
C THR A 43 47.96 57.76 -70.58
N VAL A 44 48.74 56.76 -70.15
CA VAL A 44 48.48 55.35 -70.44
C VAL A 44 48.28 54.58 -69.14
N ALA A 45 47.13 53.88 -69.04
CA ALA A 45 46.89 52.92 -67.97
C ALA A 45 46.83 51.51 -68.57
N PHE A 46 47.74 50.63 -68.14
CA PHE A 46 47.81 49.26 -68.60
C PHE A 46 47.36 48.30 -67.50
N PHE A 47 46.23 47.65 -67.73
CA PHE A 47 45.62 46.71 -66.80
C PHE A 47 45.91 45.28 -67.24
N VAL A 48 46.50 44.49 -66.35
CA VAL A 48 46.80 43.09 -66.57
C VAL A 48 46.19 42.26 -65.46
N ASP A 49 45.19 41.46 -65.80
CA ASP A 49 44.50 40.60 -64.85
C ASP A 49 45.10 39.19 -64.86
N GLU A 50 45.30 38.61 -63.67
CA GLU A 50 45.76 37.25 -63.41
C GLU A 50 47.02 36.87 -64.22
N LEU A 51 48.00 37.81 -64.28
CA LEU A 51 49.16 37.67 -65.17
C LEU A 51 49.94 36.37 -64.97
N GLU A 52 49.98 35.88 -63.72
CA GLU A 52 50.68 34.65 -63.33
C GLU A 52 50.25 33.43 -64.15
N ASP A 53 48.95 33.23 -64.34
CA ASP A 53 48.42 32.04 -64.98
C ASP A 53 48.83 31.98 -66.46
N TRP A 54 48.90 33.13 -67.14
CA TRP A 54 49.45 33.20 -68.50
C TRP A 54 50.99 33.08 -68.50
N PHE A 55 51.67 33.82 -67.64
CA PHE A 55 53.14 33.90 -67.59
C PHE A 55 53.79 32.55 -67.30
N ASP A 56 53.17 31.72 -66.47
CA ASP A 56 53.65 30.39 -66.12
C ASP A 56 53.51 29.36 -67.26
N THR A 57 52.65 29.62 -68.26
CA THR A 57 52.58 28.77 -69.46
C THR A 57 53.79 28.96 -70.40
N LEU A 58 54.51 30.08 -70.28
CA LEU A 58 55.64 30.41 -71.16
C LEU A 58 56.89 29.58 -70.80
N GLN A 59 57.73 29.30 -71.80
CA GLN A 59 58.95 28.50 -71.64
C GLN A 59 60.15 29.13 -72.39
N GLY A 60 61.37 28.81 -71.96
CA GLY A 60 62.62 29.16 -72.65
C GLY A 60 62.85 30.66 -72.88
N ASP A 61 63.33 31.01 -74.08
CA ASP A 61 63.66 32.38 -74.46
C ASP A 61 62.44 33.31 -74.42
N ARG A 62 61.23 32.77 -74.68
CA ARG A 62 59.98 33.53 -74.65
C ARG A 62 59.56 33.93 -73.24
N LYS A 63 59.71 33.04 -72.24
CA LYS A 63 59.50 33.41 -70.83
C LYS A 63 60.51 34.47 -70.39
N SER A 64 61.76 34.32 -70.82
CA SER A 64 62.84 35.26 -70.50
C SER A 64 62.62 36.65 -71.11
N ALA A 65 62.13 36.72 -72.35
CA ALA A 65 61.83 37.98 -73.02
C ALA A 65 60.64 38.71 -72.35
N ASN A 66 59.57 37.97 -72.03
CA ASN A 66 58.41 38.53 -71.32
C ASN A 66 58.75 39.00 -69.91
N LYS A 67 59.60 38.25 -69.21
CA LYS A 67 60.14 38.65 -67.91
C LYS A 67 60.87 39.99 -67.99
N ALA A 68 61.76 40.12 -68.96
CA ALA A 68 62.58 41.30 -69.11
C ALA A 68 61.76 42.51 -69.60
N PHE A 69 60.79 42.29 -70.49
CA PHE A 69 59.84 43.34 -70.85
C PHE A 69 58.99 43.79 -69.67
N LEU A 70 58.43 42.86 -68.86
CA LEU A 70 57.67 43.22 -67.66
C LEU A 70 58.51 44.06 -66.71
N GLN A 71 59.79 43.72 -66.51
CA GLN A 71 60.73 44.53 -65.75
C GLN A 71 60.90 45.93 -66.36
N SER A 72 61.18 46.03 -67.66
CA SER A 72 61.30 47.33 -68.34
C SER A 72 60.02 48.15 -68.29
N LEU A 73 58.84 47.52 -68.35
CA LEU A 73 57.54 48.17 -68.24
C LEU A 73 57.34 48.78 -66.85
N LEU A 74 57.66 48.02 -65.80
CA LEU A 74 57.56 48.48 -64.42
C LEU A 74 58.60 49.56 -64.09
N GLU A 75 59.84 49.41 -64.58
CA GLU A 75 60.88 50.43 -64.49
C GLU A 75 60.45 51.73 -65.21
N SER A 76 59.80 51.61 -66.38
CA SER A 76 59.25 52.77 -67.12
C SER A 76 58.13 53.45 -66.34
N THR A 77 57.27 52.67 -65.68
CA THR A 77 56.16 53.16 -64.83
C THR A 77 56.69 53.97 -63.64
N ALA A 78 57.91 53.71 -63.18
CA ALA A 78 58.53 54.42 -62.06
C ALA A 78 59.18 55.77 -62.45
N LEU A 79 59.21 56.13 -63.74
CA LEU A 79 59.77 57.39 -64.20
C LEU A 79 58.82 58.55 -63.88
N SER A 80 59.34 59.61 -63.24
CA SER A 80 58.56 60.78 -62.81
C SER A 80 57.97 61.62 -63.95
N ASP A 81 58.50 61.43 -65.15
CA ASP A 81 58.29 62.22 -66.35
C ASP A 81 57.59 61.42 -67.45
N LEU A 82 57.07 60.23 -67.11
CA LEU A 82 56.25 59.38 -67.98
C LEU A 82 54.88 59.10 -67.33
N GLU A 83 53.78 59.45 -68.01
CA GLU A 83 52.41 59.23 -67.51
C GLU A 83 51.92 57.79 -67.81
N LEU A 84 52.70 56.79 -67.37
CA LEU A 84 52.39 55.37 -67.50
C LEU A 84 52.00 54.78 -66.14
N TYR A 85 50.83 54.15 -66.07
CA TYR A 85 50.30 53.49 -64.89
C TYR A 85 50.07 52.01 -65.18
N THR A 86 50.86 51.13 -64.58
CA THR A 86 50.72 49.67 -64.76
C THR A 86 50.04 49.07 -63.54
N ILE A 87 48.86 48.47 -63.74
CA ILE A 87 48.09 47.77 -62.70
C ILE A 87 48.07 46.29 -63.05
N VAL A 88 48.71 45.47 -62.21
CA VAL A 88 48.80 44.03 -62.40
C VAL A 88 48.16 43.32 -61.22
N SER A 89 47.20 42.43 -61.48
CA SER A 89 46.70 41.51 -60.45
C SER A 89 47.49 40.20 -60.48
N VAL A 90 47.80 39.70 -59.28
CA VAL A 90 48.55 38.47 -59.03
C VAL A 90 47.77 37.61 -58.06
N LEU A 91 47.75 36.29 -58.27
CA LEU A 91 46.96 35.36 -57.47
C LEU A 91 47.74 34.82 -56.27
N ARG A 92 49.08 34.80 -56.32
CA ARG A 92 49.92 34.08 -55.36
C ARG A 92 51.10 34.93 -54.89
N GLU A 93 51.13 35.21 -53.60
CA GLU A 93 52.29 35.82 -52.94
C GLU A 93 53.54 34.93 -53.13
N GLY A 94 54.64 35.54 -53.60
CA GLY A 94 55.92 34.85 -53.86
C GLY A 94 56.00 34.08 -55.19
N SER A 95 55.07 34.28 -56.12
CA SER A 95 55.21 33.80 -57.51
C SER A 95 56.37 34.51 -58.24
N GLU A 96 56.79 33.97 -59.40
CA GLU A 96 57.84 34.62 -60.21
C GLU A 96 57.42 36.01 -60.71
N VAL A 97 56.13 36.21 -61.01
CA VAL A 97 55.58 37.52 -61.41
C VAL A 97 55.49 38.46 -60.22
N HIS A 98 55.00 37.97 -59.08
CA HIS A 98 54.94 38.73 -57.83
C HIS A 98 56.34 39.21 -57.40
N ASP A 99 57.36 38.34 -57.48
CA ASP A 99 58.75 38.69 -57.19
C ASP A 99 59.34 39.74 -58.13
N ILE A 100 58.83 39.85 -59.36
CA ILE A 100 59.22 40.91 -60.29
C ILE A 100 58.54 42.22 -59.88
N LEU A 101 57.23 42.19 -59.62
CA LEU A 101 56.44 43.35 -59.20
C LEU A 101 56.93 43.95 -57.89
N ASN A 102 57.28 43.10 -56.90
CA ASN A 102 57.72 43.51 -55.58
C ASN A 102 59.16 44.08 -55.55
N ARG A 103 59.95 43.93 -56.63
CA ARG A 103 61.30 44.51 -56.72
C ARG A 103 61.28 45.98 -57.08
N GLU A 104 60.33 46.38 -57.89
CA GLU A 104 60.06 47.79 -58.21
C GLU A 104 59.14 48.36 -57.13
N GLN A 105 59.16 49.67 -56.87
CA GLN A 105 58.41 50.31 -55.76
C GLN A 105 56.89 50.32 -56.01
N ALA A 106 56.27 49.15 -56.15
CA ALA A 106 54.84 48.98 -56.40
C ALA A 106 54.03 49.26 -55.14
N VAL A 107 52.85 49.88 -55.31
CA VAL A 107 51.84 49.96 -54.26
C VAL A 107 51.07 48.64 -54.25
N GLU A 108 51.32 47.82 -53.25
CA GLU A 108 50.63 46.54 -53.08
C GLU A 108 49.32 46.74 -52.31
N VAL A 109 48.21 46.25 -52.87
CA VAL A 109 46.91 46.17 -52.19
C VAL A 109 46.54 44.71 -52.02
N ASN A 110 46.55 44.23 -50.78
CA ASN A 110 46.14 42.86 -50.46
C ASN A 110 44.62 42.79 -50.28
N MET A 111 43.93 42.28 -51.30
CA MET A 111 42.47 42.16 -51.34
C MET A 111 41.87 41.32 -50.21
N ASN A 112 42.65 40.45 -49.55
CA ASN A 112 42.13 39.62 -48.46
C ASN A 112 42.09 40.32 -47.10
N ASN A 113 42.96 41.32 -46.88
CA ASN A 113 43.16 41.92 -45.54
C ASN A 113 42.98 43.44 -45.50
N GLN A 114 43.00 44.12 -46.65
CA GLN A 114 42.96 45.59 -46.74
C GLN A 114 41.64 46.13 -47.31
N VAL A 115 40.69 45.25 -47.63
CA VAL A 115 39.39 45.62 -48.21
C VAL A 115 38.28 45.12 -47.30
N ASP A 116 37.38 46.01 -46.88
CA ASP A 116 36.19 45.65 -46.12
C ASP A 116 35.16 44.97 -47.03
N LYS A 117 34.78 43.74 -46.70
CA LYS A 117 33.79 42.99 -47.49
C LYS A 117 32.41 43.64 -47.46
N ARG A 118 32.08 44.39 -46.40
CA ARG A 118 30.81 45.12 -46.25
C ARG A 118 30.72 46.23 -47.28
N GLU A 119 31.81 46.96 -47.50
CA GLU A 119 31.92 48.00 -48.52
C GLU A 119 31.84 47.40 -49.93
N VAL A 120 32.50 46.26 -50.18
CA VAL A 120 32.40 45.54 -51.46
C VAL A 120 30.98 45.07 -51.72
N LEU A 121 30.29 44.53 -50.71
CA LEU A 121 28.91 44.07 -50.82
C LEU A 121 27.99 45.24 -51.20
N HIS A 122 28.08 46.35 -50.46
CA HIS A 122 27.31 47.57 -50.71
C HIS A 122 27.57 48.07 -52.14
N HIS A 123 28.84 48.30 -52.50
CA HIS A 123 29.21 48.81 -53.82
C HIS A 123 28.80 47.90 -54.99
N ARG A 124 28.69 46.59 -54.78
CA ARG A 124 28.28 45.63 -55.82
C ARG A 124 26.77 45.54 -55.99
N LEU A 125 26.01 45.78 -54.93
CA LEU A 125 24.56 45.55 -54.90
C LEU A 125 23.75 46.84 -55.02
N VAL A 126 24.34 47.97 -54.62
CA VAL A 126 23.69 49.28 -54.55
C VAL A 126 24.47 50.26 -55.43
N ASP A 127 23.78 50.85 -56.41
CA ASP A 127 24.37 51.81 -57.36
C ASP A 127 24.25 53.25 -56.83
N ASP A 128 23.07 53.63 -56.33
CA ASP A 128 22.79 54.96 -55.78
C ASP A 128 21.68 54.89 -54.72
N THR A 129 21.72 55.81 -53.75
CA THR A 129 20.78 55.90 -52.62
C THR A 129 20.29 57.34 -52.45
N ASP A 130 18.99 57.52 -52.15
CA ASP A 130 18.50 58.84 -51.70
C ASP A 130 18.98 59.12 -50.27
N GLU A 131 20.13 59.81 -50.18
CA GLU A 131 20.81 60.18 -48.94
C GLU A 131 19.90 60.85 -47.90
N SER A 132 18.92 61.66 -48.33
CA SER A 132 18.03 62.33 -47.38
C SER A 132 17.04 61.34 -46.78
N ALA A 133 16.46 60.47 -47.60
CA ALA A 133 15.50 59.46 -47.14
C ALA A 133 16.19 58.39 -46.28
N ALA A 134 17.36 57.91 -46.72
CA ALA A 134 18.16 56.94 -45.98
C ALA A 134 18.54 57.49 -44.61
N ARG A 135 18.96 58.76 -44.53
CA ARG A 135 19.31 59.41 -43.27
C ARG A 135 18.13 59.50 -42.30
N ASP A 136 16.93 59.81 -42.79
CA ASP A 136 15.72 59.87 -41.95
C ASP A 136 15.35 58.49 -41.39
N ILE A 137 15.44 57.44 -42.22
CA ILE A 137 15.20 56.04 -41.81
C ILE A 137 16.23 55.59 -40.77
N VAL A 138 17.52 55.73 -41.08
CA VAL A 138 18.62 55.29 -40.20
C VAL A 138 18.56 55.99 -38.85
N ASN A 139 18.33 57.31 -38.81
CA ASN A 139 18.19 58.03 -37.54
C ASN A 139 16.98 57.55 -36.74
N GLY A 140 15.86 57.22 -37.40
CA GLY A 140 14.67 56.69 -36.74
C GLY A 140 14.92 55.35 -36.05
N TYR A 141 15.65 54.45 -36.71
CA TYR A 141 16.10 53.19 -36.11
C TYR A 141 17.06 53.43 -34.94
N PHE A 142 18.09 54.25 -35.15
CA PHE A 142 19.08 54.54 -34.11
C PHE A 142 18.47 55.20 -32.87
N ASP A 143 17.57 56.17 -33.06
CA ASP A 143 16.87 56.85 -31.96
C ASP A 143 16.04 55.86 -31.13
N ALA A 144 15.39 54.86 -31.77
CA ALA A 144 14.63 53.84 -31.06
C ALA A 144 15.54 52.92 -30.23
N TYR A 145 16.74 52.62 -30.72
CA TYR A 145 17.74 51.84 -29.99
C TYR A 145 18.35 52.62 -28.82
N ASP A 146 18.79 53.86 -29.04
CA ASP A 146 19.41 54.73 -28.02
C ASP A 146 18.45 55.06 -26.87
N GLN A 147 17.15 55.13 -27.14
CA GLN A 147 16.12 55.37 -26.13
C GLN A 147 15.70 54.12 -25.35
N SER A 148 16.19 52.94 -25.71
CA SER A 148 15.79 51.67 -25.09
C SER A 148 16.81 51.17 -24.07
N ASP A 149 16.34 50.79 -22.88
CA ASP A 149 17.18 50.13 -21.86
C ASP A 149 17.56 48.69 -22.22
N HIS A 150 17.02 48.14 -23.32
CA HIS A 150 17.24 46.75 -23.75
C HIS A 150 18.32 46.61 -24.83
N VAL A 151 18.84 47.73 -25.36
CA VAL A 151 19.82 47.75 -26.44
C VAL A 151 21.11 48.41 -25.96
N THR A 152 22.22 47.71 -26.13
CA THR A 152 23.56 48.29 -25.97
C THR A 152 24.04 48.76 -27.33
N VAL A 153 23.96 50.07 -27.57
CA VAL A 153 24.32 50.69 -28.85
C VAL A 153 25.85 50.77 -29.00
N PRO A 154 26.45 50.20 -30.08
CA PRO A 154 27.86 50.38 -30.40
C PRO A 154 28.20 51.84 -30.76
N ASP A 155 29.38 52.32 -30.37
CA ASP A 155 29.79 53.73 -30.51
C ASP A 155 29.71 54.26 -31.96
N ASP A 156 30.09 53.42 -32.95
CA ASP A 156 30.14 53.81 -34.36
C ASP A 156 28.88 53.39 -35.16
N LEU A 157 27.88 52.78 -34.51
CA LEU A 157 26.73 52.16 -35.20
C LEU A 157 26.01 53.15 -36.12
N LEU A 158 25.75 54.38 -35.68
CA LEU A 158 25.04 55.36 -36.49
C LEU A 158 25.79 55.68 -37.79
N SER A 159 27.12 55.84 -37.72
CA SER A 159 27.92 56.13 -38.91
C SER A 159 27.91 54.95 -39.87
N GLU A 160 28.14 53.74 -39.36
CA GLU A 160 28.14 52.53 -40.18
C GLU A 160 26.76 52.26 -40.82
N MET A 161 25.66 52.55 -40.12
CA MET A 161 24.32 52.42 -40.69
C MET A 161 24.08 53.38 -41.85
N HIS A 162 24.62 54.60 -41.82
CA HIS A 162 24.56 55.51 -42.97
C HIS A 162 25.43 55.00 -44.12
N ASP A 163 26.65 54.53 -43.83
CA ASP A 163 27.61 54.09 -44.85
C ASP A 163 27.21 52.77 -45.54
N LEU A 164 26.44 51.92 -44.86
CA LEU A 164 26.08 50.57 -45.33
C LEU A 164 24.59 50.41 -45.70
N TYR A 165 23.80 51.50 -45.67
CA TYR A 165 22.39 51.47 -46.06
C TYR A 165 22.23 50.89 -47.49
N PRO A 166 21.28 49.96 -47.73
CA PRO A 166 20.12 49.60 -46.92
C PRO A 166 20.33 48.39 -46.01
N PHE A 167 21.57 48.04 -45.64
CA PHE A 167 21.85 46.91 -44.76
C PHE A 167 22.19 47.36 -43.34
N HIS A 168 21.63 46.67 -42.36
CA HIS A 168 22.00 46.90 -40.96
C HIS A 168 23.43 46.38 -40.68
N PRO A 169 24.36 47.16 -40.11
CA PRO A 169 25.75 46.74 -39.91
C PRO A 169 25.89 45.45 -39.08
N VAL A 170 25.14 45.35 -37.98
CA VAL A 170 25.12 44.15 -37.11
C VAL A 170 24.73 42.87 -37.88
N LEU A 171 23.87 42.96 -38.89
CA LEU A 171 23.54 41.81 -39.76
C LEU A 171 24.75 41.38 -40.58
N LEU A 172 25.43 42.33 -41.20
CA LEU A 172 26.61 42.06 -42.01
C LEU A 172 27.72 41.44 -41.16
N ASP A 173 27.95 41.99 -39.97
CA ASP A 173 28.94 41.48 -39.02
C ASP A 173 28.62 40.05 -38.55
N ALA A 174 27.34 39.78 -38.24
CA ALA A 174 26.90 38.45 -37.82
C ALA A 174 27.13 37.41 -38.93
N LEU A 175 26.78 37.75 -40.18
CA LEU A 175 26.97 36.84 -41.30
C LEU A 175 28.45 36.66 -41.68
N GLU A 176 29.22 37.75 -41.72
CA GLU A 176 30.65 37.70 -42.02
C GLU A 176 31.38 36.82 -41.00
N THR A 177 31.18 37.10 -39.72
CA THR A 177 31.92 36.44 -38.63
C THR A 177 31.53 34.97 -38.48
N ARG A 178 30.26 34.63 -38.68
CA ARG A 178 29.77 33.27 -38.37
C ARG A 178 29.83 32.33 -39.58
N TYR A 179 29.47 32.80 -40.77
CA TYR A 179 29.32 31.93 -41.94
C TYR A 179 30.45 32.09 -42.95
N TYR A 180 31.11 33.25 -42.97
CA TYR A 180 32.02 33.65 -44.03
C TYR A 180 33.44 34.00 -43.53
N ALA A 181 33.80 33.53 -42.33
CA ALA A 181 35.09 33.80 -41.70
C ALA A 181 36.27 32.93 -42.22
N ASP A 182 36.04 31.69 -42.66
CA ASP A 182 37.12 30.68 -42.81
C ASP A 182 37.63 30.42 -44.24
N GLU A 183 37.06 31.01 -45.31
CA GLU A 183 37.33 30.58 -46.70
C GLU A 183 37.46 31.72 -47.75
N GLY A 184 38.47 32.59 -47.63
CA GLY A 184 38.96 33.46 -48.72
C GLY A 184 37.90 34.20 -49.57
N ASN A 185 38.23 34.53 -50.84
CA ASN A 185 37.38 35.31 -51.75
C ASN A 185 36.07 34.63 -52.21
N GLN A 186 35.84 33.34 -51.92
CA GLN A 186 34.57 32.65 -52.26
C GLN A 186 33.42 33.07 -51.32
N ASN A 187 33.76 33.47 -50.10
CA ASN A 187 32.81 33.89 -49.08
C ASN A 187 32.05 35.17 -49.46
N THR A 188 32.75 36.15 -50.04
CA THR A 188 32.13 37.40 -50.54
C THR A 188 31.12 37.13 -51.67
N ARG A 189 31.37 36.14 -52.53
CA ARG A 189 30.42 35.76 -53.60
C ARG A 189 29.14 35.13 -53.04
N GLY A 190 29.26 34.33 -51.98
CA GLY A 190 28.11 33.75 -51.27
C GLY A 190 27.24 34.83 -50.62
N MET A 191 27.85 35.80 -49.95
CA MET A 191 27.15 36.96 -49.39
C MET A 191 26.46 37.78 -50.47
N ILE A 192 27.16 38.12 -51.57
CA ILE A 192 26.57 38.85 -52.70
C ILE A 192 25.34 38.10 -53.25
N TYR A 193 25.41 36.78 -53.39
CA TYR A 193 24.27 36.00 -53.87
C TYR A 193 23.07 36.06 -52.92
N LEU A 194 23.28 35.81 -51.62
CA LEU A 194 22.21 35.87 -50.61
C LEU A 194 21.58 37.27 -50.56
N PHE A 195 22.40 38.31 -50.39
CA PHE A 195 21.90 39.68 -50.28
C PHE A 195 21.29 40.22 -51.57
N SER A 196 21.73 39.77 -52.74
CA SER A 196 21.04 40.10 -54.00
C SER A 196 19.60 39.57 -54.02
N LYS A 197 19.37 38.36 -53.48
CA LYS A 197 18.02 37.80 -53.35
C LYS A 197 17.21 38.54 -52.30
N VAL A 198 17.77 38.76 -51.12
CA VAL A 198 17.10 39.48 -50.03
C VAL A 198 16.67 40.87 -50.48
N LEU A 199 17.56 41.63 -51.12
CA LEU A 199 17.22 42.94 -51.70
C LEU A 199 16.06 42.85 -52.69
N LEU A 200 16.11 41.91 -53.63
CA LEU A 200 15.08 41.79 -54.66
C LEU A 200 13.70 41.47 -54.09
N GLU A 201 13.64 40.65 -53.04
CA GLU A 201 12.40 40.23 -52.38
C GLU A 201 11.87 41.31 -51.42
N MET A 202 12.77 41.97 -50.68
CA MET A 202 12.43 42.88 -49.59
C MET A 202 12.32 44.35 -49.99
N LYS A 203 12.72 44.73 -51.21
CA LYS A 203 12.73 46.13 -51.68
C LYS A 203 11.41 46.90 -51.52
N ASP A 204 10.27 46.20 -51.53
CA ASP A 204 8.93 46.80 -51.43
C ASP A 204 8.27 46.49 -50.06
N GLN A 205 8.99 45.79 -49.16
CA GLN A 205 8.46 45.26 -47.89
C GLN A 205 9.09 45.89 -46.66
N THR A 206 10.34 46.34 -46.74
CA THR A 206 11.08 46.95 -45.62
C THR A 206 11.88 48.17 -46.08
N ASP A 207 12.15 49.08 -45.15
CA ASP A 207 12.97 50.28 -45.33
C ASP A 207 14.44 50.05 -44.98
N LEU A 208 14.73 49.11 -44.08
CA LEU A 208 16.08 48.66 -43.73
C LEU A 208 16.11 47.12 -43.66
N ILE A 209 17.15 46.51 -44.24
CA ILE A 209 17.35 45.05 -44.17
C ILE A 209 18.08 44.70 -42.89
N THR A 210 17.41 43.92 -42.05
CA THR A 210 17.85 43.42 -40.74
C THR A 210 17.83 41.88 -40.72
N HIS A 211 18.20 41.28 -39.58
CA HIS A 211 18.21 39.82 -39.42
C HIS A 211 16.85 39.19 -39.65
N GLY A 212 15.78 39.81 -39.16
CA GLY A 212 14.41 39.32 -39.26
C GLY A 212 13.91 39.21 -40.70
N ASP A 213 14.52 39.94 -41.63
CA ASP A 213 14.19 39.96 -43.06
C ASP A 213 14.81 38.78 -43.84
N ILE A 214 15.82 38.11 -43.28
CA ILE A 214 16.31 36.83 -43.83
C ILE A 214 15.43 35.72 -43.27
N ASP A 215 14.24 35.61 -43.85
CA ASP A 215 13.22 34.70 -43.39
C ASP A 215 13.54 33.23 -43.65
N GLY A 216 13.43 32.40 -42.61
CA GLY A 216 13.72 30.97 -42.69
C GLY A 216 12.83 30.19 -43.66
N ILE A 217 11.62 30.66 -43.93
CA ILE A 217 10.67 30.04 -44.85
C ILE A 217 10.93 30.53 -46.28
N GLU A 218 11.11 31.84 -46.48
CA GLU A 218 11.32 32.41 -47.83
C GLU A 218 12.70 32.05 -48.42
N PHE A 219 13.74 31.98 -47.57
CA PHE A 219 15.12 31.68 -47.98
C PHE A 219 15.57 30.27 -47.55
N GLU A 220 14.63 29.31 -47.50
CA GLU A 220 14.91 27.94 -47.05
C GLU A 220 16.06 27.29 -47.85
N ASP A 221 16.06 27.46 -49.18
CA ASP A 221 17.09 26.90 -50.08
C ASP A 221 18.51 27.43 -49.81
N GLU A 222 18.63 28.67 -49.33
CA GLU A 222 19.89 29.30 -48.98
C GLU A 222 20.37 28.85 -47.60
N LEU A 223 19.48 28.90 -46.60
CA LEU A 223 19.83 28.60 -45.21
C LEU A 223 20.00 27.09 -44.96
N ALA A 224 19.29 26.24 -45.69
CA ALA A 224 19.40 24.78 -45.57
C ALA A 224 20.80 24.27 -45.97
N LYS A 225 21.51 25.02 -46.82
CA LYS A 225 22.91 24.72 -47.19
C LYS A 225 23.87 24.90 -46.01
N ILE A 226 23.47 25.68 -45.01
CA ILE A 226 24.25 25.92 -43.80
C ILE A 226 23.88 24.88 -42.75
N ASN A 227 22.60 24.81 -42.35
CA ASN A 227 22.12 23.84 -41.37
C ASN A 227 20.61 23.57 -41.53
N TYR A 228 20.29 22.43 -42.16
CA TYR A 228 18.91 22.01 -42.39
C TYR A 228 18.13 21.72 -41.09
N GLU A 229 18.76 21.11 -40.09
CA GLU A 229 18.07 20.67 -38.87
C GLU A 229 17.57 21.85 -38.04
N ARG A 230 18.43 22.86 -37.80
CA ARG A 230 18.05 24.07 -37.05
C ARG A 230 17.08 24.95 -37.82
N LEU A 231 17.20 25.00 -39.15
CA LEU A 231 16.24 25.67 -40.02
C LEU A 231 14.86 25.01 -39.95
N ASN A 232 14.80 23.68 -40.03
CA ASN A 232 13.54 22.93 -39.94
C ASN A 232 12.89 23.10 -38.55
N ALA A 233 13.69 23.12 -37.48
CA ALA A 233 13.23 23.42 -36.13
C ALA A 233 12.61 24.83 -36.02
N ALA A 234 13.32 25.86 -36.48
CA ALA A 234 12.85 27.24 -36.47
C ALA A 234 11.57 27.43 -37.31
N THR A 235 11.57 26.93 -38.54
CA THR A 235 10.42 27.07 -39.45
C THR A 235 9.21 26.26 -38.96
N GLY A 236 9.44 25.13 -38.29
CA GLY A 236 8.39 24.37 -37.60
C GLY A 236 7.71 25.18 -36.49
N ASP A 237 8.51 25.84 -35.63
CA ASP A 237 8.00 26.73 -34.59
C ASP A 237 7.30 27.97 -35.17
N ILE A 238 7.88 28.60 -36.20
CA ILE A 238 7.25 29.74 -36.89
C ILE A 238 5.86 29.34 -37.42
N LYS A 239 5.74 28.19 -38.09
CA LYS A 239 4.47 27.75 -38.72
C LYS A 239 3.43 27.29 -37.71
N SER A 240 3.85 26.71 -36.58
CA SER A 240 2.95 25.95 -35.70
C SER A 240 2.74 26.59 -34.33
N ARG A 241 3.57 27.57 -33.94
CA ARG A 241 3.62 28.13 -32.57
C ARG A 241 3.56 29.64 -32.53
N VAL A 242 3.88 30.32 -33.62
CA VAL A 242 3.73 31.77 -33.72
C VAL A 242 2.32 32.06 -34.21
N ASP A 243 1.48 32.56 -33.31
CA ASP A 243 0.23 33.20 -33.66
C ASP A 243 0.51 34.71 -33.85
N GLU A 244 0.29 35.23 -35.05
CA GLU A 244 0.57 36.63 -35.39
C GLU A 244 -0.35 37.61 -34.63
N ASP A 245 -1.52 37.15 -34.15
CA ASP A 245 -2.44 37.98 -33.35
C ASP A 245 -1.91 38.14 -31.91
N ASP A 246 -1.24 37.13 -31.35
CA ASP A 246 -0.72 37.12 -29.97
C ASP A 246 0.76 37.55 -29.87
N VAL A 247 1.56 37.22 -30.89
CA VAL A 247 3.01 37.43 -30.94
C VAL A 247 3.42 37.98 -32.31
N PRO A 248 3.01 39.22 -32.66
CA PRO A 248 3.19 39.80 -34.00
C PRO A 248 4.65 39.87 -34.46
N HIS A 249 5.62 40.03 -33.55
CA HIS A 249 7.05 40.07 -33.89
C HIS A 249 7.71 38.68 -33.89
N GLY A 250 6.95 37.62 -33.62
CA GLY A 250 7.51 36.30 -33.32
C GLY A 250 8.30 35.68 -34.46
N ARG A 251 7.83 35.81 -35.71
CA ARG A 251 8.54 35.34 -36.91
C ARG A 251 9.89 36.04 -37.07
N ARG A 252 9.91 37.37 -36.96
CA ARG A 252 11.15 38.18 -37.06
C ARG A 252 12.14 37.87 -35.95
N ILE A 253 11.66 37.65 -34.72
CA ILE A 253 12.49 37.26 -33.57
C ILE A 253 13.13 35.89 -33.81
N LEU A 254 12.34 34.88 -34.22
CA LEU A 254 12.86 33.54 -34.48
C LEU A 254 13.84 33.53 -35.67
N ASN A 255 13.58 34.27 -36.75
CA ASN A 255 14.53 34.43 -37.86
C ASN A 255 15.85 35.05 -37.39
N THR A 256 15.77 36.10 -36.56
CA THR A 256 16.96 36.72 -35.98
C THR A 256 17.78 35.69 -35.19
N ILE A 257 17.15 35.00 -34.25
CA ILE A 257 17.82 34.01 -33.40
C ILE A 257 18.36 32.84 -34.25
N LEU A 258 17.65 32.43 -35.29
CA LEU A 258 18.08 31.39 -36.23
C LEU A 258 19.42 31.75 -36.85
N LEU A 259 19.59 32.98 -37.35
CA LEU A 259 20.85 33.43 -37.96
C LEU A 259 22.02 33.43 -36.96
N TYR A 260 21.76 33.60 -35.67
CA TYR A 260 22.79 33.43 -34.64
C TYR A 260 23.02 31.96 -34.22
N SER A 261 22.19 31.05 -34.74
CA SER A 261 22.15 29.64 -34.35
C SER A 261 22.50 28.67 -35.48
N LEU A 262 22.54 29.00 -36.77
CA LEU A 262 22.74 27.97 -37.82
C LEU A 262 24.11 27.25 -37.70
N LYS A 263 25.18 27.94 -37.27
CA LYS A 263 26.49 27.32 -36.99
C LYS A 263 26.65 27.06 -35.49
N PRO A 264 26.74 25.79 -35.05
CA PRO A 264 27.02 25.46 -33.65
C PRO A 264 28.45 25.91 -33.29
N SER A 265 28.60 26.78 -32.29
CA SER A 265 29.90 27.25 -31.80
C SER A 265 29.85 27.63 -30.32
N GLU A 266 31.02 27.81 -29.69
CA GLU A 266 31.09 28.52 -28.41
C GLU A 266 30.52 29.94 -28.60
N GLY A 267 29.47 30.28 -27.85
CA GLY A 267 28.75 31.55 -27.99
C GLY A 267 27.59 31.56 -29.00
N GLU A 268 27.05 30.39 -29.37
CA GLU A 268 25.81 30.29 -30.16
C GLU A 268 24.62 31.05 -29.53
N GLY A 269 23.75 31.57 -30.39
CA GLY A 269 22.60 32.36 -29.99
C GLY A 269 22.84 33.88 -29.98
N ALA A 270 21.73 34.60 -29.79
CA ALA A 270 21.64 36.05 -29.82
C ALA A 270 21.31 36.60 -28.42
N GLU A 271 21.98 37.68 -28.03
CA GLU A 271 21.63 38.51 -26.87
C GLU A 271 20.36 39.32 -27.15
N VAL A 272 19.69 39.80 -26.10
CA VAL A 272 18.46 40.62 -26.24
C VAL A 272 18.69 41.84 -27.14
N SER A 273 19.84 42.51 -27.00
CA SER A 273 20.24 43.65 -27.83
C SER A 273 20.31 43.28 -29.33
N GLU A 274 20.90 42.13 -29.65
CA GLU A 274 21.02 41.62 -31.03
C GLU A 274 19.64 41.23 -31.59
N ILE A 275 18.77 40.65 -30.76
CA ILE A 275 17.40 40.27 -31.14
C ILE A 275 16.57 41.52 -31.44
N VAL A 276 16.64 42.54 -30.59
CA VAL A 276 15.93 43.80 -30.82
C VAL A 276 16.39 44.47 -32.11
N MET A 277 17.71 44.66 -32.30
CA MET A 277 18.25 45.27 -33.52
C MET A 277 17.97 44.44 -34.78
N GLY A 278 17.82 43.12 -34.63
CA GLY A 278 17.51 42.23 -35.74
C GLY A 278 16.03 42.12 -36.09
N ALA A 279 15.12 42.30 -35.13
CA ALA A 279 13.69 42.09 -35.33
C ALA A 279 12.87 43.39 -35.45
N TYR A 280 13.36 44.51 -34.92
CA TYR A 280 12.65 45.79 -34.90
C TYR A 280 12.41 46.35 -36.32
N GLN A 281 11.26 46.99 -36.53
CA GLN A 281 10.96 47.78 -37.72
C GLN A 281 10.48 49.18 -37.36
N THR A 282 10.66 50.14 -38.27
CA THR A 282 10.16 51.51 -38.09
C THR A 282 8.66 51.51 -37.77
N GLY A 283 8.30 52.08 -36.62
CA GLY A 283 6.91 52.19 -36.16
C GLY A 283 6.51 51.19 -35.07
N ASP A 284 7.35 50.18 -34.82
CA ASP A 284 7.18 49.25 -33.70
C ASP A 284 7.60 49.88 -32.36
N LEU A 285 7.23 49.24 -31.25
CA LEU A 285 7.80 49.53 -29.93
C LEU A 285 8.83 48.48 -29.57
N VAL A 286 10.04 48.90 -29.18
CA VAL A 286 11.10 47.97 -28.75
C VAL A 286 10.64 47.07 -27.60
N SER A 287 9.82 47.61 -26.68
CA SER A 287 9.25 46.84 -25.57
C SER A 287 8.36 45.67 -26.03
N ASP A 288 7.68 45.82 -27.17
CA ASP A 288 6.77 44.79 -27.68
C ASP A 288 7.57 43.62 -28.25
N VAL A 289 8.71 43.89 -28.91
CA VAL A 289 9.67 42.87 -29.36
C VAL A 289 10.20 42.07 -28.16
N VAL A 290 10.58 42.75 -27.07
CA VAL A 290 11.08 42.09 -25.85
C VAL A 290 9.99 41.25 -25.17
N LEU A 291 8.76 41.77 -25.07
CA LEU A 291 7.63 41.01 -24.53
C LEU A 291 7.32 39.77 -25.38
N ASN A 292 7.38 39.90 -26.71
CA ASN A 292 7.17 38.80 -27.64
C ASN A 292 8.26 37.73 -27.52
N LEU A 293 9.52 38.12 -27.30
CA LEU A 293 10.63 37.18 -27.04
C LEU A 293 10.38 36.32 -25.79
N GLU A 294 9.94 36.93 -24.70
CA GLU A 294 9.63 36.20 -23.45
C GLU A 294 8.45 35.25 -23.63
N ARG A 295 7.41 35.66 -24.39
CA ARG A 295 6.29 34.77 -24.75
C ARG A 295 6.77 33.57 -25.58
N LEU A 296 7.58 33.81 -26.61
CA LEU A 296 8.12 32.77 -27.49
C LEU A 296 8.94 31.73 -26.73
N HIS A 297 9.76 32.16 -25.77
CA HIS A 297 10.56 31.24 -24.96
C HIS A 297 9.68 30.25 -24.15
N GLY A 298 8.42 30.60 -23.89
CA GLY A 298 7.44 29.71 -23.26
C GLY A 298 6.69 28.77 -24.22
N VAL A 299 6.64 29.06 -25.52
CA VAL A 299 5.80 28.33 -26.49
C VAL A 299 6.57 27.66 -27.63
N ALA A 300 7.66 28.25 -28.11
CA ALA A 300 8.49 27.72 -29.19
C ALA A 300 9.28 26.51 -28.69
N TRP A 301 9.11 25.36 -29.35
CA TRP A 301 9.66 24.11 -28.88
C TRP A 301 11.17 24.03 -29.00
N HIS A 302 11.78 24.79 -29.90
CA HIS A 302 13.21 24.69 -30.20
C HIS A 302 14.00 25.92 -29.76
N LEU A 303 13.36 26.85 -29.06
CA LEU A 303 13.99 28.06 -28.54
C LEU A 303 14.57 27.79 -27.14
N HIS A 304 15.88 27.90 -26.99
CA HIS A 304 16.62 27.68 -25.75
C HIS A 304 17.23 28.97 -25.23
N LYS A 305 17.33 29.13 -23.91
CA LYS A 305 18.10 30.21 -23.28
C LYS A 305 19.42 29.66 -22.73
N LEU A 306 20.54 30.12 -23.28
CA LEU A 306 21.90 29.65 -23.02
C LEU A 306 22.77 30.80 -22.50
N ASN A 307 23.14 30.79 -21.23
CA ASN A 307 24.03 31.79 -20.62
C ASN A 307 23.60 33.26 -20.88
N GLY A 308 22.30 33.54 -20.95
CA GLY A 308 21.75 34.87 -21.25
C GLY A 308 21.34 35.09 -22.71
N LYS A 309 21.86 34.28 -23.64
CA LYS A 309 21.50 34.30 -25.06
C LYS A 309 20.31 33.40 -25.37
N TYR A 310 19.61 33.69 -26.45
CA TYR A 310 18.59 32.81 -27.00
C TYR A 310 19.13 32.11 -28.24
N ALA A 311 18.91 30.80 -28.38
CA ALA A 311 19.40 30.01 -29.50
C ALA A 311 18.35 29.00 -29.97
N ILE A 312 18.32 28.74 -31.27
CA ILE A 312 17.52 27.65 -31.84
C ILE A 312 18.38 26.39 -31.92
N ARG A 313 17.90 25.30 -31.34
CA ARG A 313 18.54 23.98 -31.42
C ARG A 313 17.62 22.98 -32.12
N ASP A 314 18.21 21.98 -32.72
CA ASP A 314 17.52 20.82 -33.31
C ASP A 314 16.72 20.02 -32.28
N ARG A 315 17.17 19.99 -31.03
CA ARG A 315 16.47 19.35 -29.91
C ARG A 315 15.42 20.27 -29.29
N GLN A 316 14.29 19.67 -28.88
CA GLN A 316 13.22 20.38 -28.19
C GLN A 316 13.65 20.84 -26.78
N ASN A 317 13.11 21.97 -26.33
CA ASN A 317 13.29 22.56 -25.02
C ASN A 317 12.31 21.91 -24.02
N PRO A 318 12.82 21.20 -22.99
CA PRO A 318 12.01 20.58 -21.94
C PRO A 318 10.94 21.50 -21.33
N ASN A 319 11.33 22.72 -20.94
CA ASN A 319 10.42 23.67 -20.28
C ASN A 319 9.32 24.17 -21.23
N ALA A 320 9.64 24.40 -22.51
CA ALA A 320 8.64 24.80 -23.49
C ALA A 320 7.61 23.68 -23.72
N LEU A 321 8.05 22.41 -23.80
CA LEU A 321 7.15 21.27 -23.94
C LEU A 321 6.17 21.18 -22.77
N ILE A 322 6.67 21.30 -21.53
CA ILE A 322 5.84 21.26 -20.32
C ILE A 322 4.83 22.42 -20.32
N ARG A 323 5.28 23.65 -20.60
CA ARG A 323 4.40 24.83 -20.61
C ARG A 323 3.29 24.73 -21.64
N ASN A 324 3.59 24.22 -22.83
CA ASN A 324 2.57 23.97 -23.85
C ASN A 324 1.53 22.96 -23.34
N ALA A 325 1.96 21.84 -22.77
CA ALA A 325 1.03 20.85 -22.21
C ALA A 325 0.22 21.41 -21.03
N ALA A 326 0.83 22.24 -20.19
CA ALA A 326 0.19 22.86 -19.03
C ALA A 326 -0.98 23.81 -19.40
N VAL A 327 -0.96 24.43 -20.58
CA VAL A 327 -2.06 25.28 -21.08
C VAL A 327 -3.36 24.49 -21.25
N ASP A 328 -3.25 23.22 -21.67
CA ASP A 328 -4.40 22.33 -21.87
C ASP A 328 -4.91 21.71 -20.55
N VAL A 329 -4.20 21.91 -19.44
CA VAL A 329 -4.60 21.39 -18.12
C VAL A 329 -5.72 22.25 -17.52
N SER A 330 -6.91 21.66 -17.44
CA SER A 330 -8.07 22.29 -16.82
C SER A 330 -7.82 22.63 -15.34
N GLU A 331 -8.45 23.70 -14.84
CA GLU A 331 -8.39 24.03 -13.41
C GLU A 331 -8.87 22.88 -12.52
N ARG A 332 -9.90 22.13 -12.95
CA ARG A 332 -10.38 20.95 -12.24
C ARG A 332 -9.28 19.90 -12.06
N SER A 333 -8.48 19.66 -13.10
CA SER A 333 -7.35 18.73 -13.04
C SER A 333 -6.26 19.25 -12.09
N ALA A 334 -5.96 20.55 -12.15
CA ALA A 334 -5.00 21.17 -11.24
C ALA A 334 -5.46 21.15 -9.77
N LYS A 335 -6.74 21.41 -9.48
CA LYS A 335 -7.28 21.27 -8.13
C LYS A 335 -7.27 19.81 -7.64
N ALA A 336 -7.59 18.86 -8.52
CA ALA A 336 -7.48 17.44 -8.18
C ALA A 336 -6.04 17.02 -7.85
N GLU A 337 -5.05 17.57 -8.56
CA GLU A 337 -3.63 17.38 -8.25
C GLU A 337 -3.30 17.93 -6.86
N ILE A 338 -3.73 19.16 -6.56
CA ILE A 338 -3.49 19.80 -5.26
C ILE A 338 -4.16 19.03 -4.11
N ALA A 339 -5.35 18.47 -4.33
CA ALA A 339 -6.01 17.64 -3.33
C ALA A 339 -5.13 16.46 -2.89
N ASP A 340 -4.41 15.82 -3.82
CA ASP A 340 -3.51 14.71 -3.50
C ASP A 340 -2.29 15.19 -2.70
N PHE A 341 -1.79 16.40 -2.97
CA PHE A 341 -0.79 17.04 -2.12
C PHE A 341 -1.31 17.34 -0.72
N VAL A 342 -2.55 17.85 -0.60
CA VAL A 342 -3.18 18.13 0.69
C VAL A 342 -3.31 16.84 1.51
N THR A 343 -3.84 15.76 0.93
CA THR A 343 -3.87 14.44 1.59
C THR A 343 -2.46 13.96 1.95
N GLY A 344 -1.45 14.21 1.10
CA GLY A 344 -0.05 13.83 1.38
C GLY A 344 0.66 14.70 2.43
N ILE A 345 0.16 15.91 2.70
CA ILE A 345 0.64 16.82 3.74
C ILE A 345 0.02 16.42 5.08
N PHE A 346 -1.31 16.34 5.13
CA PHE A 346 -2.05 16.11 6.38
C PHE A 346 -2.20 14.63 6.77
N GLY A 347 -1.98 13.69 5.85
CA GLY A 347 -2.13 12.27 6.09
C GLY A 347 -3.51 11.72 5.68
N SER A 348 -3.71 10.42 5.91
CA SER A 348 -4.84 9.66 5.35
C SER A 348 -6.21 9.97 5.95
N THR A 349 -6.27 10.65 7.10
CA THR A 349 -7.52 11.07 7.76
C THR A 349 -7.93 12.50 7.39
N ALA A 350 -7.17 13.16 6.52
CA ALA A 350 -7.57 14.42 5.89
C ALA A 350 -8.35 14.18 4.59
N TYR A 351 -9.45 14.90 4.47
CA TYR A 351 -10.36 14.84 3.33
C TYR A 351 -10.44 16.22 2.68
N PRO A 352 -9.78 16.42 1.53
CA PRO A 352 -9.88 17.67 0.79
C PRO A 352 -11.32 17.91 0.29
N VAL A 353 -11.86 19.10 0.54
CA VAL A 353 -13.19 19.53 0.11
C VAL A 353 -13.08 20.81 -0.71
N GLY A 354 -13.83 20.93 -1.82
CA GLY A 354 -13.77 22.06 -2.76
C GLY A 354 -12.78 21.90 -3.92
N PHE A 355 -12.00 20.81 -3.94
CA PHE A 355 -11.02 20.53 -4.99
C PHE A 355 -11.59 19.77 -6.18
N ARG A 356 -12.56 18.88 -5.92
CA ARG A 356 -13.18 18.02 -6.94
C ARG A 356 -14.69 18.23 -6.94
N THR A 357 -15.33 17.75 -8.00
CA THR A 357 -16.79 17.78 -8.06
C THR A 357 -17.34 16.75 -7.09
N ASP A 358 -18.18 17.18 -6.15
CA ASP A 358 -18.83 16.34 -5.14
C ASP A 358 -17.89 15.68 -4.09
N ASP A 359 -16.67 16.20 -3.88
CA ASP A 359 -15.70 15.66 -2.89
C ASP A 359 -16.20 15.68 -1.44
N ILE A 360 -17.19 16.50 -1.13
CA ILE A 360 -17.93 16.45 0.13
C ILE A 360 -18.46 15.06 0.49
N ARG A 361 -18.68 14.21 -0.52
CA ARG A 361 -19.18 12.83 -0.38
C ARG A 361 -18.07 11.82 -0.12
N ASP A 362 -16.82 12.22 -0.34
CA ASP A 362 -15.66 11.37 -0.11
C ASP A 362 -15.30 11.33 1.39
N VAL A 363 -15.85 12.24 2.19
CA VAL A 363 -15.76 12.20 3.66
C VAL A 363 -16.60 11.04 4.20
N PRO A 364 -16.00 9.98 4.78
CA PRO A 364 -16.71 8.77 5.20
C PRO A 364 -17.62 9.04 6.40
N ASP A 365 -18.67 8.23 6.57
CA ASP A 365 -19.59 8.29 7.71
C ASP A 365 -19.33 7.12 8.66
N ASP A 366 -18.25 7.24 9.42
CA ASP A 366 -17.80 6.31 10.46
C ASP A 366 -17.57 7.05 11.79
N ARG A 367 -17.16 6.31 12.83
CA ARG A 367 -16.98 6.84 14.19
C ARG A 367 -15.63 7.56 14.40
N ASP A 368 -14.72 7.46 13.44
CA ASP A 368 -13.41 8.11 13.53
C ASP A 368 -13.58 9.62 13.32
N ILE A 369 -12.71 10.44 13.92
CA ILE A 369 -12.68 11.89 13.68
C ILE A 369 -11.96 12.17 12.36
N LYS A 370 -12.54 13.02 11.51
CA LYS A 370 -12.06 13.35 10.17
C LYS A 370 -11.73 14.83 10.10
N VAL A 371 -10.67 15.15 9.38
CA VAL A 371 -10.26 16.54 9.14
C VAL A 371 -10.65 16.91 7.71
N ALA A 372 -11.67 17.76 7.56
CA ALA A 372 -12.07 18.32 6.27
C ALA A 372 -11.20 19.54 5.95
N VAL A 373 -10.47 19.51 4.84
CA VAL A 373 -9.51 20.57 4.47
C VAL A 373 -10.02 21.31 3.23
N LYS A 374 -10.25 22.62 3.34
CA LYS A 374 -10.82 23.45 2.25
C LYS A 374 -9.76 24.07 1.36
N ASP A 375 -10.12 24.35 0.10
CA ASP A 375 -9.27 25.07 -0.86
C ASP A 375 -9.27 26.61 -0.69
N ASP A 376 -10.20 27.13 0.10
CA ASP A 376 -10.38 28.53 0.51
C ASP A 376 -11.01 28.59 1.92
N GLN A 377 -11.64 29.71 2.29
CA GLN A 377 -12.31 29.86 3.58
C GLN A 377 -13.65 29.12 3.64
N TRP A 378 -13.91 28.43 4.76
CA TRP A 378 -15.18 27.76 4.99
C TRP A 378 -16.34 28.75 5.16
N THR A 379 -17.48 28.41 4.56
CA THR A 379 -18.76 29.08 4.83
C THR A 379 -19.69 28.20 5.67
N GLN A 380 -20.66 28.81 6.37
CA GLN A 380 -21.66 28.09 7.15
C GLN A 380 -22.41 27.05 6.30
N GLU A 381 -22.84 27.43 5.10
CA GLU A 381 -23.57 26.53 4.19
C GLU A 381 -22.72 25.31 3.79
N GLU A 382 -21.42 25.49 3.58
CA GLU A 382 -20.53 24.39 3.22
C GLU A 382 -20.26 23.46 4.39
N VAL A 383 -20.00 24.00 5.59
CA VAL A 383 -19.83 23.21 6.81
C VAL A 383 -21.10 22.40 7.10
N GLU A 384 -22.28 23.02 7.01
CA GLU A 384 -23.55 22.31 7.14
C GLU A 384 -23.68 21.16 6.13
N ARG A 385 -23.27 21.37 4.87
CA ARG A 385 -23.30 20.29 3.88
C ARG A 385 -22.33 19.15 4.22
N VAL A 386 -21.16 19.40 4.83
CA VAL A 386 -20.24 18.31 5.24
C VAL A 386 -20.87 17.52 6.38
N ILE A 387 -21.36 18.23 7.40
CA ILE A 387 -21.99 17.65 8.59
C ILE A 387 -23.25 16.86 8.23
N THR A 388 -24.04 17.32 7.26
CA THR A 388 -25.28 16.64 6.84
C THR A 388 -25.11 15.69 5.66
N ASN A 389 -23.90 15.60 5.11
CA ASN A 389 -23.59 14.90 3.86
C ASN A 389 -24.54 15.29 2.73
N ASP A 390 -24.61 16.60 2.44
CA ASP A 390 -25.48 17.19 1.40
C ASP A 390 -26.95 16.78 1.59
N SER A 391 -27.43 16.82 2.84
CA SER A 391 -28.79 16.40 3.26
C SER A 391 -29.16 14.93 3.01
N ARG A 392 -28.20 14.04 2.71
CA ARG A 392 -28.48 12.61 2.50
C ARG A 392 -28.61 11.82 3.79
N GLY A 393 -28.21 12.44 4.90
CA GLY A 393 -28.12 11.79 6.20
C GLY A 393 -26.69 11.33 6.45
N ARG A 394 -26.09 11.90 7.49
CA ARG A 394 -24.87 11.44 8.13
C ARG A 394 -25.24 11.02 9.55
N GLU A 395 -24.81 9.83 9.96
CA GLU A 395 -25.06 9.32 11.30
C GLU A 395 -24.11 9.97 12.30
N TRP A 396 -22.80 9.91 12.05
CA TRP A 396 -21.75 10.37 12.96
C TRP A 396 -21.36 11.81 12.64
N ARG A 397 -22.26 12.74 12.96
CA ARG A 397 -22.14 14.15 12.58
C ARG A 397 -21.10 14.91 13.39
N ASN A 398 -20.83 14.47 14.62
CA ASN A 398 -19.89 15.09 15.54
C ASN A 398 -18.50 14.42 15.49
N THR A 399 -17.98 14.27 14.28
CA THR A 399 -16.69 13.61 14.01
C THR A 399 -15.90 14.37 12.96
N LEU A 400 -16.14 15.68 12.84
CA LEU A 400 -15.64 16.51 11.75
C LEU A 400 -14.93 17.73 12.31
N VAL A 401 -13.69 17.92 11.90
CA VAL A 401 -12.87 19.11 12.18
C VAL A 401 -12.59 19.83 10.87
N PHE A 402 -12.66 21.15 10.85
CA PHE A 402 -12.63 21.94 9.62
C PHE A 402 -11.38 22.80 9.55
N VAL A 403 -10.52 22.52 8.57
CA VAL A 403 -9.24 23.22 8.33
C VAL A 403 -9.32 24.02 7.04
N GLN A 404 -8.69 25.18 7.04
CA GLN A 404 -8.67 26.11 5.90
C GLN A 404 -7.30 26.80 5.74
N PRO A 405 -7.02 27.43 4.59
CA PRO A 405 -5.87 28.31 4.42
C PRO A 405 -5.86 29.45 5.44
N SER A 406 -4.68 29.93 5.83
CA SER A 406 -4.58 31.06 6.76
C SER A 406 -4.93 32.40 6.12
N GLY A 407 -5.77 33.18 6.80
CA GLY A 407 -6.30 34.45 6.34
C GLY A 407 -7.14 34.33 5.06
N ASP A 408 -7.28 35.42 4.29
CA ASP A 408 -8.14 35.45 3.10
C ASP A 408 -7.53 34.78 1.84
N LYS A 409 -6.67 33.76 2.01
CA LYS A 409 -6.01 33.08 0.88
C LYS A 409 -6.88 31.96 0.30
N ALA A 410 -6.75 31.72 -1.00
CA ALA A 410 -7.49 30.69 -1.72
C ALA A 410 -6.64 30.02 -2.80
N ILE A 411 -7.00 28.79 -3.16
CA ILE A 411 -6.42 28.00 -4.25
C ILE A 411 -7.34 28.12 -5.47
N GLU A 412 -7.10 29.13 -6.30
CA GLU A 412 -7.93 29.46 -7.46
C GLU A 412 -7.11 29.83 -8.69
N SER A 413 -7.74 29.84 -9.87
CA SER A 413 -7.10 30.27 -11.11
C SER A 413 -6.44 31.64 -11.01
N GLY A 414 -5.20 31.74 -11.52
CA GLY A 414 -4.38 32.96 -11.43
C GLY A 414 -3.49 33.02 -10.20
N THR A 415 -3.58 32.03 -9.31
CA THR A 415 -2.61 31.84 -8.22
C THR A 415 -1.46 30.92 -8.64
N ARG A 416 -0.29 31.10 -8.00
CA ARG A 416 0.88 30.26 -8.24
C ARG A 416 0.63 28.77 -8.01
N TYR A 417 -0.30 28.41 -7.11
CA TYR A 417 -0.62 27.03 -6.78
C TYR A 417 -1.20 26.27 -7.99
N ILE A 418 -2.17 26.88 -8.67
CA ILE A 418 -2.78 26.30 -9.88
C ILE A 418 -1.76 26.23 -11.02
N ASP A 419 -0.94 27.27 -11.20
CA ASP A 419 0.05 27.29 -12.27
C ASP A 419 1.13 26.20 -12.09
N LYS A 420 1.61 25.99 -10.86
CA LYS A 420 2.52 24.89 -10.53
C LYS A 420 1.87 23.51 -10.73
N ALA A 421 0.63 23.34 -10.27
CA ALA A 421 -0.10 22.08 -10.48
C ALA A 421 -0.33 21.77 -11.97
N ARG A 422 -0.67 22.79 -12.78
CA ARG A 422 -0.74 22.65 -14.25
C ARG A 422 0.61 22.27 -14.85
N TYR A 423 1.70 22.87 -14.38
CA TYR A 423 3.04 22.55 -14.85
C TYR A 423 3.43 21.10 -14.52
N ILE A 424 3.15 20.62 -13.30
CA ILE A 424 3.40 19.24 -12.88
C ILE A 424 2.61 18.25 -13.75
N GLU A 425 1.32 18.50 -13.95
CA GLU A 425 0.47 17.64 -14.78
C GLU A 425 0.86 17.69 -16.26
N GLY A 426 1.17 18.89 -16.78
CA GLY A 426 1.72 19.06 -18.13
C GLY A 426 3.02 18.26 -18.31
N ALA A 427 3.91 18.26 -17.31
CA ALA A 427 5.13 17.47 -17.35
C ALA A 427 4.86 15.96 -17.39
N ARG A 428 3.84 15.47 -16.68
CA ARG A 428 3.43 14.05 -16.77
C ARG A 428 2.90 13.70 -18.15
N GLN A 429 2.07 14.56 -18.74
CA GLN A 429 1.53 14.34 -20.08
C GLN A 429 2.64 14.28 -21.13
N VAL A 430 3.65 15.16 -21.03
CA VAL A 430 4.82 15.10 -21.92
C VAL A 430 5.65 13.83 -21.68
N LEU A 431 5.91 13.45 -20.42
CA LEU A 431 6.65 12.23 -20.08
C LEU A 431 5.96 10.93 -20.53
N ALA A 432 4.65 10.97 -20.80
CA ALA A 432 3.92 9.82 -21.35
C ALA A 432 4.31 9.52 -22.81
N ASP A 433 4.92 10.47 -23.53
CA ASP A 433 5.45 10.23 -24.87
C ASP A 433 6.80 9.51 -24.81
N GLU A 434 6.79 8.19 -25.07
CA GLU A 434 7.98 7.34 -25.11
C GLU A 434 8.92 7.63 -26.30
N SER A 435 8.52 8.48 -27.26
CA SER A 435 9.37 8.85 -28.40
C SER A 435 10.36 9.99 -28.10
N LEU A 436 10.22 10.64 -26.94
CA LEU A 436 11.13 11.70 -26.50
C LEU A 436 12.54 11.16 -26.20
N ASP A 437 13.53 11.99 -26.49
CA ASP A 437 14.93 11.73 -26.16
C ASP A 437 15.14 11.55 -24.64
N ASP A 438 15.99 10.59 -24.25
CA ASP A 438 16.21 10.24 -22.84
C ASP A 438 16.75 11.43 -22.02
N GLU A 439 17.61 12.29 -22.59
CA GLU A 439 18.16 13.48 -21.92
C GLU A 439 17.05 14.52 -21.67
N ILE A 440 16.13 14.68 -22.63
CA ILE A 440 14.94 15.53 -22.48
C ILE A 440 14.03 14.98 -21.39
N ARG A 441 13.76 13.67 -21.38
CA ARG A 441 12.93 13.01 -20.38
C ARG A 441 13.51 13.19 -18.97
N GLU A 442 14.82 13.03 -18.80
CA GLU A 442 15.51 13.24 -17.52
C GLU A 442 15.41 14.71 -17.07
N SER A 443 15.58 15.66 -17.99
CA SER A 443 15.42 17.09 -17.70
C SER A 443 13.99 17.44 -17.27
N ILE A 444 12.97 16.94 -17.98
CA ILE A 444 11.55 17.14 -17.62
C ILE A 444 11.25 16.53 -16.25
N GLN A 445 11.76 15.33 -15.97
CA GLN A 445 11.57 14.67 -14.69
C GLN A 445 12.17 15.50 -13.55
N SER A 446 13.39 16.02 -13.71
CA SER A 446 14.03 16.90 -12.73
C SER A 446 13.24 18.19 -12.48
N MET A 447 12.77 18.86 -13.54
CA MET A 447 11.94 20.06 -13.43
C MET A 447 10.62 19.77 -12.71
N LYS A 448 9.97 18.65 -13.02
CA LYS A 448 8.73 18.22 -12.36
C LYS A 448 8.96 17.97 -10.86
N ASP A 449 10.04 17.27 -10.50
CA ASP A 449 10.33 16.93 -9.10
C ASP A 449 10.66 18.18 -8.26
N GLN A 450 11.32 19.16 -8.87
CA GLN A 450 11.52 20.48 -8.26
C GLN A 450 10.16 21.16 -7.99
N GLU A 451 9.28 21.23 -8.99
CA GLU A 451 7.96 21.86 -8.86
C GLU A 451 7.05 21.15 -7.85
N ILE A 452 7.11 19.82 -7.77
CA ILE A 452 6.43 19.01 -6.74
C ILE A 452 6.90 19.43 -5.34
N SER A 453 8.22 19.61 -5.16
CA SER A 453 8.81 19.97 -3.86
C SER A 453 8.40 21.40 -3.46
N GLU A 454 8.51 22.35 -4.39
CA GLU A 454 8.12 23.74 -4.17
C GLU A 454 6.62 23.88 -3.89
N LEU A 455 5.74 23.22 -4.66
CA LEU A 455 4.30 23.26 -4.43
C LEU A 455 3.95 22.71 -3.03
N ARG A 456 4.60 21.62 -2.60
CA ARG A 456 4.39 21.06 -1.25
C ARG A 456 4.76 22.06 -0.16
N GLU A 457 5.93 22.69 -0.25
CA GLU A 457 6.37 23.71 0.72
C GLU A 457 5.42 24.92 0.74
N GLU A 458 4.97 25.36 -0.42
CA GLU A 458 4.05 26.48 -0.54
C GLU A 458 2.65 26.18 0.04
N LEU A 459 2.17 24.94 -0.09
CA LEU A 459 0.92 24.49 0.51
C LEU A 459 1.05 24.34 2.03
N GLN A 460 2.18 23.85 2.54
CA GLN A 460 2.44 23.81 3.99
C GLN A 460 2.44 25.21 4.61
N LEU A 461 2.91 26.22 3.88
CA LEU A 461 2.85 27.62 4.32
C LEU A 461 1.48 28.29 4.08
N LEU A 462 0.63 27.68 3.27
CA LEU A 462 -0.71 28.18 2.96
C LEU A 462 -1.70 27.82 4.08
N TYR A 463 -1.66 26.57 4.53
CA TYR A 463 -2.52 26.08 5.59
C TYR A 463 -2.00 26.43 6.97
N GLY A 464 -2.93 26.71 7.88
CA GLY A 464 -2.58 27.06 9.24
C GLY A 464 -3.76 27.45 10.11
N GLU A 465 -5.01 27.30 9.67
CA GLU A 465 -6.18 27.66 10.48
C GLU A 465 -7.17 26.48 10.60
N VAL A 466 -7.76 26.34 11.78
CA VAL A 466 -8.89 25.44 12.07
C VAL A 466 -10.08 26.26 12.58
N LEU A 467 -11.29 25.85 12.22
CA LEU A 467 -12.50 26.42 12.79
C LEU A 467 -12.75 25.83 14.17
N ASP A 468 -12.57 26.65 15.21
CA ASP A 468 -12.85 26.27 16.60
C ASP A 468 -14.20 26.86 17.04
N GLY A 469 -15.09 26.00 17.53
CA GLY A 469 -16.41 26.41 18.02
C GLY A 469 -17.29 25.24 18.46
N ASP A 470 -18.06 25.47 19.54
CA ASP A 470 -18.89 24.45 20.21
C ASP A 470 -20.06 23.93 19.36
N ASN A 471 -20.60 24.76 18.44
CA ASN A 471 -21.72 24.38 17.57
C ASN A 471 -21.59 25.01 16.18
N LEU A 472 -20.85 24.34 15.30
CA LEU A 472 -20.60 24.80 13.94
C LEU A 472 -21.85 24.83 13.04
N LEU A 473 -22.94 24.17 13.43
CA LEU A 473 -24.20 24.18 12.67
C LEU A 473 -25.05 25.42 12.95
N GLN A 474 -25.30 25.72 14.24
CA GLN A 474 -26.24 26.76 14.63
C GLN A 474 -25.56 28.07 15.04
N GLU A 475 -24.30 28.03 15.48
CA GLU A 475 -23.58 29.17 16.04
C GLU A 475 -22.34 29.56 15.22
N PHE A 476 -22.38 29.35 13.90
CA PHE A 476 -21.25 29.66 13.01
C PHE A 476 -20.75 31.13 13.10
N ASP A 477 -21.65 32.08 13.40
CA ASP A 477 -21.29 33.49 13.60
C ASP A 477 -20.36 33.74 14.80
N LEU A 478 -20.24 32.78 15.73
CA LEU A 478 -19.38 32.84 16.91
C LEU A 478 -18.04 32.11 16.70
N VAL A 479 -17.90 31.38 15.60
CA VAL A 479 -16.69 30.61 15.27
C VAL A 479 -15.54 31.57 15.00
N ALA A 480 -14.39 31.29 15.61
CA ALA A 480 -13.16 32.02 15.35
C ALA A 480 -12.13 31.05 14.74
N PRO A 481 -11.53 31.37 13.59
CA PRO A 481 -10.38 30.64 13.10
C PRO A 481 -9.25 30.71 14.15
N MET A 482 -8.70 29.56 14.50
CA MET A 482 -7.55 29.43 15.39
C MET A 482 -6.35 28.94 14.59
N ASP A 483 -5.17 29.49 14.86
CA ASP A 483 -3.94 29.03 14.23
C ASP A 483 -3.63 27.58 14.65
N LEU A 484 -3.31 26.71 13.70
CA LEU A 484 -3.04 25.29 13.92
C LEU A 484 -1.83 25.05 14.86
N ASP A 485 -0.85 25.96 14.86
CA ASP A 485 0.30 25.89 15.76
C ASP A 485 -0.04 26.22 17.22
N VAL A 486 -1.22 26.84 17.46
CA VAL A 486 -1.80 27.07 18.78
C VAL A 486 -2.78 25.97 19.16
N TYR A 487 -3.52 25.45 18.17
CA TYR A 487 -4.56 24.43 18.39
C TYR A 487 -3.97 23.04 18.64
N VAL A 488 -2.91 22.66 17.92
CA VAL A 488 -2.28 21.33 18.07
C VAL A 488 -1.27 21.35 19.20
N ASP A 489 -1.57 20.65 20.29
CA ASP A 489 -0.73 20.65 21.50
C ASP A 489 0.57 19.82 21.34
N ASP A 490 0.49 18.68 20.66
CA ASP A 490 1.58 17.71 20.53
C ASP A 490 1.72 17.18 19.08
N GLY A 491 2.95 17.25 18.54
CA GLY A 491 3.29 16.72 17.22
C GLY A 491 3.28 17.77 16.09
N PRO A 492 3.46 17.35 14.82
CA PRO A 492 3.33 18.24 13.67
C PRO A 492 1.90 18.80 13.53
N GLU A 493 1.79 20.12 13.33
CA GLU A 493 0.52 20.84 13.27
C GLU A 493 -0.28 20.58 11.98
N LEU A 494 0.39 20.20 10.90
CA LEU A 494 -0.24 19.80 9.63
C LEU A 494 -0.38 18.27 9.55
N ASP A 495 -0.81 17.64 10.64
CA ASP A 495 -1.13 16.21 10.69
C ASP A 495 -2.58 16.03 11.17
N ALA A 496 -3.39 15.37 10.37
CA ALA A 496 -4.81 15.22 10.64
C ALA A 496 -5.12 14.38 11.88
N SER A 497 -4.23 13.46 12.29
CA SER A 497 -4.39 12.72 13.55
C SER A 497 -4.20 13.66 14.73
N ASN A 498 -3.13 14.47 14.74
CA ASN A 498 -2.89 15.40 15.83
C ASN A 498 -3.97 16.49 15.94
N ILE A 499 -4.47 16.96 14.80
CA ILE A 499 -5.61 17.91 14.76
C ILE A 499 -6.87 17.26 15.32
N ALA A 500 -7.17 16.02 14.94
CA ALA A 500 -8.32 15.28 15.46
C ALA A 500 -8.19 15.01 16.97
N ASP A 501 -7.00 14.63 17.44
CA ASP A 501 -6.72 14.41 18.86
C ASP A 501 -6.88 15.70 19.67
N SER A 502 -6.46 16.84 19.12
CA SER A 502 -6.60 18.15 19.78
C SER A 502 -8.04 18.68 19.78
N ALA A 503 -8.91 18.14 18.91
CA ALA A 503 -10.35 18.44 18.92
C ALA A 503 -11.11 17.70 20.03
N ALA A 504 -10.47 16.73 20.69
CA ALA A 504 -11.09 16.00 21.78
C ALA A 504 -11.37 16.93 22.97
N ALA A 505 -12.62 16.92 23.43
CA ALA A 505 -13.03 17.69 24.60
C ALA A 505 -12.37 17.17 25.88
N ASP A 506 -12.14 18.09 26.84
CA ASP A 506 -11.65 17.72 28.16
C ASP A 506 -12.69 16.85 28.90
N PRO A 507 -12.26 15.91 29.75
CA PRO A 507 -13.17 15.07 30.52
C PRO A 507 -14.25 15.82 31.31
N PHE A 508 -14.00 17.04 31.79
CA PHE A 508 -14.99 17.84 32.50
C PHE A 508 -16.13 18.34 31.60
N ASP A 509 -15.84 18.66 30.34
CA ASP A 509 -16.84 19.08 29.37
C ASP A 509 -17.77 17.91 29.03
N LEU A 510 -17.20 16.72 28.79
CA LEU A 510 -17.95 15.49 28.60
C LEU A 510 -18.85 15.18 29.82
N GLN A 511 -18.32 15.27 31.04
CA GLN A 511 -19.07 14.99 32.27
C GLN A 511 -20.32 15.86 32.42
N SER A 512 -20.25 17.12 31.98
CA SER A 512 -21.36 18.06 32.10
C SER A 512 -22.58 17.64 31.26
N GLU A 513 -22.34 16.96 30.13
CA GLU A 513 -23.36 16.55 29.16
C GLU A 513 -23.88 15.11 29.37
N VAL A 514 -23.15 14.26 30.11
CA VAL A 514 -23.56 12.86 30.36
C VAL A 514 -24.96 12.76 30.98
N TRP A 515 -25.24 13.49 32.06
CA TRP A 515 -26.53 13.34 32.76
C TRP A 515 -27.72 13.76 31.89
N PRO A 516 -27.70 14.91 31.17
CA PRO A 516 -28.69 15.23 30.16
C PRO A 516 -28.94 14.09 29.16
N ILE A 517 -27.86 13.53 28.58
CA ILE A 517 -27.93 12.43 27.60
C ILE A 517 -28.59 11.19 28.21
N VAL A 518 -28.07 10.72 29.35
CA VAL A 518 -28.54 9.50 30.01
C VAL A 518 -29.99 9.64 30.46
N SER A 519 -30.36 10.76 31.09
CA SER A 519 -31.73 11.00 31.56
C SER A 519 -32.73 10.93 30.40
N ASP A 520 -32.43 11.61 29.30
CA ASP A 520 -33.31 11.65 28.13
C ASP A 520 -33.37 10.31 27.37
N LEU A 521 -32.23 9.63 27.21
CA LEU A 521 -32.18 8.33 26.55
C LEU A 521 -32.89 7.23 27.35
N VAL A 522 -32.65 7.14 28.66
CA VAL A 522 -33.32 6.17 29.54
C VAL A 522 -34.81 6.46 29.63
N GLU A 523 -35.24 7.72 29.69
CA GLU A 523 -36.66 8.09 29.65
C GLU A 523 -37.36 7.60 28.38
N ARG A 524 -36.66 7.61 27.23
CA ARG A 524 -37.20 7.21 25.93
C ARG A 524 -37.16 5.70 25.69
N ARG A 525 -36.11 5.02 26.17
CA ARG A 525 -35.82 3.60 25.83
C ARG A 525 -36.02 2.62 27.00
N GLY A 526 -36.06 3.09 28.24
CA GLY A 526 -36.15 2.27 29.45
C GLY A 526 -34.78 1.80 29.96
N GLU A 527 -33.95 1.25 29.06
CA GLU A 527 -32.57 0.87 29.32
C GLU A 527 -31.66 1.33 28.18
N ILE A 528 -30.42 1.68 28.48
CA ILE A 528 -29.37 2.03 27.50
C ILE A 528 -28.03 1.45 27.90
N SER A 529 -27.07 1.34 27.00
CA SER A 529 -25.68 1.05 27.35
C SER A 529 -24.84 2.32 27.54
N VAL A 530 -23.64 2.20 28.11
CA VAL A 530 -22.66 3.30 28.07
C VAL A 530 -22.22 3.59 26.63
N GLU A 531 -22.16 2.56 25.77
CA GLU A 531 -21.94 2.73 24.33
C GLU A 531 -23.00 3.64 23.69
N ASP A 532 -24.28 3.56 24.07
CA ASP A 532 -25.32 4.47 23.56
C ASP A 532 -25.02 5.94 23.91
N VAL A 533 -24.42 6.20 25.09
CA VAL A 533 -23.99 7.54 25.50
C VAL A 533 -22.86 8.03 24.61
N TYR A 534 -21.85 7.19 24.37
CA TYR A 534 -20.76 7.48 23.43
C TYR A 534 -21.27 7.75 22.01
N GLU A 535 -22.17 6.91 21.51
CA GLU A 535 -22.79 7.12 20.21
C GLU A 535 -23.58 8.43 20.14
N GLN A 536 -24.22 8.84 21.24
CA GLN A 536 -24.93 10.12 21.27
C GLN A 536 -23.96 11.30 21.13
N PHE A 537 -22.80 11.28 21.80
CA PHE A 537 -21.75 12.28 21.60
C PHE A 537 -21.30 12.35 20.14
N LEU A 538 -21.11 11.21 19.47
CA LEU A 538 -20.69 11.18 18.05
C LEU A 538 -21.81 11.61 17.07
N ARG A 539 -23.08 11.43 17.43
CA ARG A 539 -24.24 11.73 16.56
C ARG A 539 -24.67 13.19 16.62
N ASP A 540 -24.49 13.84 17.76
CA ASP A 540 -24.99 15.18 18.00
C ASP A 540 -23.89 16.24 17.89
N PRO A 541 -23.85 17.02 16.79
CA PRO A 541 -22.82 18.03 16.55
C PRO A 541 -22.92 19.26 17.48
N GLU A 542 -23.91 19.30 18.38
CA GLU A 542 -23.99 20.31 19.45
C GLU A 542 -23.25 19.87 20.72
N LEU A 543 -22.81 18.61 20.79
CA LEU A 543 -22.06 18.08 21.92
C LEU A 543 -20.55 18.22 21.67
N PRO A 544 -19.73 18.27 22.73
CA PRO A 544 -18.27 18.22 22.58
C PRO A 544 -17.82 16.92 21.88
N ILE A 545 -16.80 17.01 21.02
CA ILE A 545 -16.26 15.83 20.32
C ILE A 545 -15.55 14.93 21.35
N PRO A 546 -15.95 13.66 21.50
CA PRO A 546 -15.30 12.75 22.43
C PRO A 546 -13.95 12.29 21.86
N GLY A 547 -12.87 12.37 22.65
CA GLY A 547 -11.56 11.86 22.23
C GLY A 547 -11.54 10.34 22.05
N SER A 548 -12.20 9.61 22.96
CA SER A 548 -12.36 8.16 22.86
C SER A 548 -13.61 7.67 23.60
N ALA A 549 -14.03 6.44 23.25
CA ALA A 549 -15.09 5.75 23.99
C ALA A 549 -14.75 5.58 25.48
N ASN A 550 -13.45 5.43 25.83
CA ASN A 550 -13.01 5.33 27.21
C ASN A 550 -13.13 6.66 27.96
N ASP A 551 -12.93 7.79 27.29
CA ASP A 551 -13.11 9.10 27.93
C ASP A 551 -14.57 9.34 28.28
N VAL A 552 -15.49 8.95 27.38
CA VAL A 552 -16.93 8.98 27.68
C VAL A 552 -17.31 7.98 28.76
N LEU A 553 -16.74 6.78 28.78
CA LEU A 553 -16.96 5.81 29.85
C LEU A 553 -16.54 6.37 31.21
N ASN A 554 -15.34 6.95 31.31
CA ASN A 554 -14.83 7.56 32.54
C ASN A 554 -15.70 8.75 32.97
N ALA A 555 -16.04 9.64 32.04
CA ALA A 555 -16.96 10.75 32.28
C ALA A 555 -18.33 10.24 32.75
N THR A 556 -18.82 9.12 32.20
CA THR A 556 -20.09 8.50 32.56
C THR A 556 -20.08 7.98 33.99
N VAL A 557 -19.03 7.25 34.37
CA VAL A 557 -18.87 6.74 35.74
C VAL A 557 -18.81 7.87 36.77
N GLU A 558 -18.11 8.96 36.45
CA GLU A 558 -17.99 10.11 37.36
C GLU A 558 -19.29 10.93 37.45
N ALA A 559 -19.90 11.27 36.31
CA ALA A 559 -21.08 12.13 36.24
C ALA A 559 -22.36 11.47 36.77
N LEU A 560 -22.47 10.14 36.68
CA LEU A 560 -23.62 9.39 37.19
C LEU A 560 -23.51 9.03 38.68
N ASN A 561 -22.39 9.33 39.34
CA ASN A 561 -22.23 9.06 40.76
C ASN A 561 -23.31 9.79 41.60
N GLY A 562 -24.11 9.01 42.34
CA GLY A 562 -25.21 9.52 43.16
C GLY A 562 -26.46 9.95 42.38
N LYS A 563 -26.53 9.67 41.07
CA LYS A 563 -27.73 9.83 40.25
C LYS A 563 -28.67 8.62 40.44
N PRO A 564 -29.98 8.74 40.16
CA PRO A 564 -30.95 7.66 40.35
C PRO A 564 -30.91 6.61 39.23
N VAL A 565 -29.73 6.09 38.92
CA VAL A 565 -29.47 5.07 37.89
C VAL A 565 -28.68 3.91 38.47
N LEU A 566 -28.93 2.71 37.98
CA LEU A 566 -28.20 1.49 38.31
C LEU A 566 -27.44 1.01 37.07
N ALA A 567 -26.25 0.46 37.29
CA ALA A 567 -25.54 -0.31 36.27
C ALA A 567 -25.94 -1.78 36.36
N ARG A 568 -26.08 -2.45 35.22
CA ARG A 568 -26.32 -3.89 35.11
C ARG A 568 -25.29 -4.51 34.19
N ASP A 569 -24.65 -5.56 34.68
CA ASP A 569 -23.74 -6.43 33.94
C ASP A 569 -24.10 -7.92 34.19
N SER A 570 -23.22 -8.86 33.84
CA SER A 570 -23.46 -10.30 34.05
C SER A 570 -23.52 -10.70 35.52
N GLY A 571 -23.06 -9.86 36.45
CA GLY A 571 -23.21 -10.04 37.89
C GLY A 571 -24.50 -9.45 38.46
N GLY A 572 -25.35 -8.84 37.62
CA GLY A 572 -26.61 -8.22 38.00
C GLY A 572 -26.51 -6.72 38.20
N PHE A 573 -27.44 -6.16 38.98
CA PHE A 573 -27.52 -4.73 39.25
C PHE A 573 -26.53 -4.26 40.32
N ARG A 574 -26.01 -3.05 40.13
CA ARG A 574 -25.14 -2.33 41.08
C ARG A 574 -25.40 -0.83 41.06
N ASP A 575 -25.34 -0.24 42.24
CA ASP A 575 -25.50 1.21 42.46
C ASP A 575 -24.16 1.96 42.27
N ASP A 576 -23.04 1.25 42.32
CA ASP A 576 -21.71 1.77 42.01
C ASP A 576 -21.34 1.43 40.56
N LEU A 577 -21.06 2.46 39.77
CA LEU A 577 -20.66 2.33 38.37
C LEU A 577 -19.16 2.05 38.20
N SER A 578 -18.37 1.95 39.28
CA SER A 578 -16.95 1.60 39.18
C SER A 578 -16.74 0.23 38.51
N GLY A 579 -15.79 0.15 37.56
CA GLY A 579 -15.57 -1.08 36.79
C GLY A 579 -16.58 -1.34 35.66
N SER A 580 -17.39 -0.34 35.29
CA SER A 580 -18.22 -0.42 34.08
C SER A 580 -17.39 -0.51 32.80
N SER A 581 -18.00 -1.10 31.79
CA SER A 581 -17.53 -1.18 30.40
C SER A 581 -18.55 -0.48 29.48
N LEU A 582 -18.24 -0.37 28.20
CA LEU A 582 -19.15 0.21 27.20
C LEU A 582 -20.47 -0.57 27.09
N ASP A 583 -20.44 -1.90 27.31
CA ASP A 583 -21.63 -2.77 27.29
C ASP A 583 -22.46 -2.70 28.58
N THR A 584 -22.01 -1.96 29.60
CA THR A 584 -22.76 -1.84 30.87
C THR A 584 -24.09 -1.16 30.61
N VAL A 585 -25.18 -1.80 31.04
CA VAL A 585 -26.54 -1.28 30.86
C VAL A 585 -26.89 -0.37 32.03
N LEU A 586 -27.47 0.79 31.72
CA LEU A 586 -27.94 1.79 32.65
C LEU A 586 -29.48 1.79 32.67
N VAL A 587 -30.03 1.65 33.88
CA VAL A 587 -31.49 1.61 34.11
C VAL A 587 -31.84 2.59 35.23
N ARG A 588 -33.04 3.18 35.21
CA ARG A 588 -33.53 3.99 36.33
C ARG A 588 -33.72 3.13 37.57
N LYS A 589 -33.23 3.61 38.70
CA LYS A 589 -33.34 2.92 39.99
C LYS A 589 -34.79 2.68 40.44
N GLU A 590 -35.73 3.53 40.01
CA GLU A 590 -37.15 3.38 40.34
C GLU A 590 -37.89 2.33 39.51
N ASP A 591 -37.33 1.91 38.37
CA ASP A 591 -37.91 0.92 37.47
C ASP A 591 -37.50 -0.52 37.87
N VAL A 592 -36.61 -0.68 38.86
CA VAL A 592 -36.08 -1.98 39.33
C VAL A 592 -36.60 -2.30 40.74
N GLU A 593 -37.19 -3.47 40.92
CA GLU A 593 -37.65 -3.94 42.22
C GLU A 593 -36.48 -4.44 43.08
N VAL A 594 -36.46 -4.11 44.37
CA VAL A 594 -35.42 -4.59 45.29
C VAL A 594 -35.94 -5.77 46.11
N TRP A 595 -35.32 -6.94 45.96
CA TRP A 595 -35.75 -8.18 46.63
C TRP A 595 -34.78 -8.58 47.73
N GLY A 596 -35.32 -8.88 48.92
CA GLY A 596 -34.60 -9.52 50.00
C GLY A 596 -34.81 -11.03 50.03
N VAL A 597 -34.32 -11.67 51.11
CA VAL A 597 -34.50 -13.11 51.33
C VAL A 597 -35.98 -13.52 51.37
N ASP A 598 -36.84 -12.65 51.92
CA ASP A 598 -38.27 -12.92 52.07
C ASP A 598 -39.02 -12.91 50.72
N ASP A 599 -38.54 -12.12 49.76
CA ASP A 599 -39.15 -11.99 48.43
C ASP A 599 -38.74 -13.18 47.55
N VAL A 600 -37.45 -13.56 47.58
CA VAL A 600 -36.96 -14.78 46.91
C VAL A 600 -37.65 -16.03 47.45
N GLU A 601 -37.86 -16.13 48.77
CA GLU A 601 -38.60 -17.22 49.38
C GLU A 601 -40.06 -17.28 48.89
N GLN A 602 -40.72 -16.12 48.76
CA GLN A 602 -42.09 -16.04 48.23
C GLN A 602 -42.16 -16.45 46.76
N GLU A 603 -41.21 -16.05 45.94
CA GLU A 603 -41.15 -16.43 44.52
C GLU A 603 -40.93 -17.94 44.37
N LEU A 604 -40.01 -18.54 45.14
CA LEU A 604 -39.83 -19.99 45.19
C LEU A 604 -41.14 -20.71 45.56
N ARG A 605 -41.82 -20.27 46.63
CA ARG A 605 -43.11 -20.85 47.04
C ARG A 605 -44.18 -20.70 45.97
N LYS A 606 -44.22 -19.57 45.27
CA LYS A 606 -45.15 -19.31 44.17
C LYS A 606 -44.89 -20.27 43.00
N ARG A 607 -43.62 -20.51 42.63
CA ARG A 607 -43.24 -21.49 41.60
C ARG A 607 -43.68 -22.90 41.97
N PHE A 608 -43.34 -23.38 43.17
CA PHE A 608 -43.80 -24.69 43.65
C PHE A 608 -45.34 -24.77 43.71
N GLY A 609 -46.01 -23.72 44.19
CA GLY A 609 -47.47 -23.63 44.22
C GLY A 609 -48.14 -23.59 42.83
N SER A 610 -47.38 -23.29 41.77
CA SER A 610 -47.86 -23.25 40.38
C SER A 610 -47.67 -24.56 39.61
N GLY A 611 -47.06 -25.57 40.25
CA GLY A 611 -46.89 -26.92 39.69
C GLY A 611 -45.43 -27.34 39.44
N THR A 612 -44.44 -26.48 39.73
CA THR A 612 -43.03 -26.89 39.76
C THR A 612 -42.80 -27.86 40.91
N THR A 613 -42.15 -28.99 40.65
CA THR A 613 -41.88 -30.04 41.65
C THR A 613 -40.39 -30.11 42.03
N ALA A 614 -39.51 -29.70 41.12
CA ALA A 614 -38.08 -29.54 41.33
C ALA A 614 -37.55 -28.30 40.62
N LEU A 615 -36.52 -27.66 41.19
CA LEU A 615 -35.89 -26.45 40.67
C LEU A 615 -34.38 -26.53 40.88
N ASP A 616 -33.61 -26.36 39.81
CA ASP A 616 -32.15 -26.24 39.88
C ASP A 616 -31.78 -24.90 40.52
N ILE A 617 -30.94 -24.95 41.56
CA ILE A 617 -30.63 -23.77 42.37
C ILE A 617 -29.75 -22.79 41.59
N GLY A 618 -28.79 -23.29 40.83
CA GLY A 618 -27.89 -22.47 40.02
C GLY A 618 -28.62 -21.79 38.87
N ASP A 619 -29.49 -22.52 38.17
CA ASP A 619 -30.30 -21.93 37.10
C ASP A 619 -31.23 -20.82 37.62
N PHE A 620 -31.84 -21.02 38.80
CA PHE A 620 -32.68 -20.00 39.42
C PHE A 620 -31.89 -18.78 39.92
N GLU A 621 -30.70 -19.01 40.48
CA GLU A 621 -29.78 -17.94 40.87
C GLU A 621 -29.40 -17.08 39.66
N LEU A 622 -29.05 -17.73 38.54
CA LEU A 622 -28.71 -17.05 37.28
C LEU A 622 -29.92 -16.31 36.71
N GLU A 623 -31.09 -16.94 36.69
CA GLU A 623 -32.34 -16.34 36.21
C GLU A 623 -32.64 -15.03 36.95
N LEU A 624 -32.54 -15.00 38.28
CA LEU A 624 -32.78 -13.78 39.07
C LEU A 624 -31.76 -12.67 38.81
N VAL A 625 -30.52 -13.02 38.47
CA VAL A 625 -29.46 -12.06 38.16
C VAL A 625 -29.64 -11.47 36.75
N GLU A 626 -30.11 -12.27 35.79
CA GLU A 626 -30.30 -11.89 34.39
C GLU A 626 -31.66 -11.26 34.08
N ASP A 627 -32.70 -11.53 34.89
CA ASP A 627 -34.11 -11.11 34.65
C ASP A 627 -34.25 -9.60 34.40
N GLY A 628 -33.37 -8.78 34.98
CA GLY A 628 -33.31 -7.37 34.63
C GLY A 628 -34.41 -6.50 35.22
N GLU A 629 -35.34 -7.08 35.97
CA GLU A 629 -36.40 -6.36 36.68
C GLU A 629 -36.14 -6.31 38.19
N VAL A 630 -35.27 -7.18 38.69
CA VAL A 630 -35.03 -7.40 40.13
C VAL A 630 -33.57 -7.15 40.50
N TRP A 631 -33.36 -6.38 41.56
CA TRP A 631 -32.08 -6.22 42.23
C TRP A 631 -32.10 -6.86 43.61
N LEU A 632 -31.19 -7.80 43.88
CA LEU A 632 -31.10 -8.48 45.17
C LEU A 632 -30.39 -7.59 46.21
N ASP A 633 -30.99 -7.42 47.39
CA ASP A 633 -30.44 -6.63 48.50
C ASP A 633 -29.29 -7.38 49.21
N GLY A 634 -28.10 -7.33 48.60
CA GLY A 634 -26.88 -7.94 49.11
C GLY A 634 -26.16 -8.79 48.07
N ASP A 635 -25.37 -9.75 48.53
CA ASP A 635 -24.76 -10.76 47.65
C ASP A 635 -25.84 -11.73 47.16
N SER A 636 -26.00 -11.82 45.83
CA SER A 636 -27.08 -12.55 45.17
C SER A 636 -27.11 -14.01 45.60
N HIS A 637 -25.95 -14.67 45.60
CA HIS A 637 -25.77 -16.03 46.05
C HIS A 637 -26.22 -16.20 47.51
N ASP A 638 -25.77 -15.33 48.41
CA ASP A 638 -26.14 -15.36 49.83
C ASP A 638 -27.65 -15.20 50.05
N VAL A 639 -28.32 -14.32 49.30
CA VAL A 639 -29.77 -14.08 49.40
C VAL A 639 -30.53 -15.34 48.97
N VAL A 640 -30.18 -15.90 47.81
CA VAL A 640 -30.81 -17.12 47.26
C VAL A 640 -30.58 -18.32 48.17
N MET A 641 -29.33 -18.56 48.61
CA MET A 641 -28.99 -19.67 49.50
C MET A 641 -29.68 -19.57 50.87
N ARG A 642 -29.86 -18.36 51.41
CA ARG A 642 -30.61 -18.17 52.66
C ARG A 642 -32.09 -18.44 52.49
N ALA A 643 -32.70 -18.03 51.36
CA ALA A 643 -34.11 -18.30 51.08
C ALA A 643 -34.36 -19.81 50.96
N ILE A 644 -33.54 -20.50 50.16
CA ILE A 644 -33.62 -21.97 50.01
C ILE A 644 -33.34 -22.67 51.34
N GLY A 645 -32.34 -22.21 52.09
CA GLY A 645 -32.02 -22.76 53.41
C GLY A 645 -33.12 -22.55 54.46
N ARG A 646 -34.04 -21.61 54.26
CA ARG A 646 -35.26 -21.49 55.08
C ARG A 646 -36.32 -22.51 54.65
N LEU A 647 -36.53 -22.69 53.35
CA LEU A 647 -37.43 -23.71 52.81
C LEU A 647 -36.99 -25.13 53.21
N ASN A 648 -35.70 -25.46 53.12
CA ASN A 648 -35.14 -26.78 53.48
C ASN A 648 -35.27 -27.14 54.98
N ARG A 649 -35.75 -26.23 55.83
CA ARG A 649 -36.07 -26.54 57.24
C ARG A 649 -37.49 -27.04 57.42
N GLU A 650 -38.32 -26.92 56.39
CA GLU A 650 -39.67 -27.44 56.36
C GLU A 650 -39.63 -28.87 55.82
N ASP A 651 -40.39 -29.80 56.42
CA ASP A 651 -40.44 -31.20 55.98
C ASP A 651 -40.94 -31.38 54.53
N GLN A 652 -41.49 -30.30 53.93
CA GLN A 652 -41.99 -30.25 52.57
C GLN A 652 -40.88 -30.10 51.52
N TYR A 653 -39.73 -29.49 51.84
CA TYR A 653 -38.69 -29.20 50.85
C TYR A 653 -37.39 -29.89 51.21
N VAL A 654 -36.74 -30.48 50.21
CA VAL A 654 -35.43 -31.13 50.36
C VAL A 654 -34.47 -30.65 49.27
N VAL A 655 -33.20 -30.50 49.63
CA VAL A 655 -32.13 -30.24 48.68
C VAL A 655 -31.48 -31.56 48.28
N VAL A 656 -31.44 -31.87 46.99
CA VAL A 656 -30.92 -33.12 46.44
C VAL A 656 -29.72 -32.83 45.54
N ARG A 657 -28.65 -33.61 45.70
CA ARG A 657 -27.49 -33.60 44.80
C ARG A 657 -27.10 -35.03 44.44
N GLY A 658 -27.39 -35.44 43.21
CA GLY A 658 -27.20 -36.82 42.77
C GLY A 658 -27.93 -37.80 43.70
N ASN A 659 -27.19 -38.73 44.31
CA ASN A 659 -27.74 -39.72 45.22
C ASN A 659 -27.79 -39.24 46.68
N GLU A 660 -27.54 -37.97 46.99
CA GLU A 660 -27.47 -37.43 48.36
C GLU A 660 -28.58 -36.39 48.62
N ILE A 661 -29.10 -36.38 49.85
CA ILE A 661 -29.96 -35.30 50.36
C ILE A 661 -29.08 -34.43 51.26
N LEU A 662 -29.00 -33.13 50.96
CA LEU A 662 -28.11 -32.19 51.60
C LEU A 662 -28.81 -31.41 52.72
N ASP A 663 -28.10 -31.23 53.84
CA ASP A 663 -28.56 -30.37 54.94
C ASP A 663 -28.44 -28.87 54.62
N LYS A 664 -27.61 -28.51 53.64
CA LYS A 664 -27.33 -27.13 53.23
C LYS A 664 -27.46 -26.99 51.71
N PRO A 665 -28.04 -25.88 51.22
CA PRO A 665 -28.12 -25.62 49.80
C PRO A 665 -26.73 -25.36 49.19
N GLN A 666 -26.58 -25.76 47.93
CA GLN A 666 -25.41 -25.57 47.08
C GLN A 666 -25.93 -25.23 45.68
N SER A 667 -25.19 -24.45 44.89
CA SER A 667 -25.64 -24.04 43.55
C SER A 667 -25.75 -25.21 42.56
N ASP A 668 -25.01 -26.30 42.77
CA ASP A 668 -25.04 -27.52 41.94
C ASP A 668 -26.10 -28.53 42.40
N ALA A 669 -27.04 -28.11 43.24
CA ALA A 669 -28.09 -28.96 43.80
C ALA A 669 -29.48 -28.52 43.34
N THR A 670 -30.44 -29.41 43.50
CA THR A 670 -31.85 -29.19 43.14
C THR A 670 -32.68 -29.05 44.41
N LEU A 671 -33.46 -27.98 44.51
CA LEU A 671 -34.49 -27.84 45.53
C LEU A 671 -35.77 -28.56 45.05
N ARG A 672 -36.29 -29.47 45.86
CA ARG A 672 -37.44 -30.31 45.50
C ARG A 672 -38.56 -30.20 46.53
N ASP A 673 -39.80 -30.08 46.07
CA ASP A 673 -41.01 -30.20 46.89
C ASP A 673 -41.43 -31.68 46.97
N VAL A 674 -41.36 -32.25 48.18
CA VAL A 674 -41.74 -33.64 48.46
C VAL A 674 -43.08 -33.75 49.19
N GLY A 675 -43.78 -32.65 49.42
CA GLY A 675 -45.06 -32.63 50.14
C GLY A 675 -46.17 -33.45 49.46
N SER A 676 -46.10 -33.61 48.14
CA SER A 676 -47.01 -34.44 47.35
C SER A 676 -46.43 -35.76 46.85
N ALA A 677 -45.15 -36.04 47.13
CA ALA A 677 -44.48 -37.25 46.69
C ALA A 677 -44.92 -38.46 47.53
N THR A 678 -45.01 -39.63 46.91
CA THR A 678 -45.36 -40.87 47.63
C THR A 678 -44.17 -41.35 48.45
N THR A 679 -44.28 -41.39 49.77
CA THR A 679 -43.23 -41.93 50.64
C THR A 679 -43.10 -43.44 50.43
N ILE A 680 -41.88 -43.88 50.10
CA ILE A 680 -41.56 -45.28 49.77
C ILE A 680 -40.55 -45.85 50.77
N GLY A 681 -40.51 -47.18 50.88
CA GLY A 681 -39.64 -47.92 51.81
C GLY A 681 -39.15 -49.24 51.21
N GLY A 682 -38.80 -50.22 52.06
CA GLY A 682 -38.16 -51.46 51.63
C GLY A 682 -38.92 -52.23 50.54
N SER A 683 -40.25 -52.31 50.63
CA SER A 683 -41.09 -53.00 49.64
C SER A 683 -41.02 -52.41 48.23
N TYR A 684 -40.90 -51.09 48.10
CA TYR A 684 -40.71 -50.43 46.81
C TYR A 684 -39.32 -50.73 46.24
N LEU A 685 -38.30 -50.76 47.11
CA LEU A 685 -36.95 -51.16 46.69
C LEU A 685 -36.91 -52.64 46.26
N VAL A 686 -37.69 -53.52 46.88
CA VAL A 686 -37.81 -54.94 46.45
C VAL A 686 -38.34 -55.03 45.03
N GLU A 687 -39.44 -54.32 44.72
CA GLU A 687 -40.02 -54.28 43.36
C GLU A 687 -38.99 -53.77 42.33
N ARG A 688 -38.26 -52.69 42.66
CA ARG A 688 -37.22 -52.15 41.78
C ARG A 688 -36.02 -53.09 41.61
N ILE A 689 -35.64 -53.84 42.65
CA ILE A 689 -34.58 -54.87 42.56
C ILE A 689 -35.03 -56.03 41.68
N GLU A 690 -36.26 -56.50 41.83
CA GLU A 690 -36.87 -57.54 40.98
C GLU A 690 -36.85 -57.12 39.50
N GLU A 691 -37.35 -55.92 39.20
CA GLU A 691 -37.34 -55.38 37.84
C GLU A 691 -35.93 -55.27 37.25
N ALA A 692 -34.96 -54.81 38.04
CA ALA A 692 -33.57 -54.70 37.59
C ALA A 692 -32.94 -56.07 37.31
N ILE A 693 -33.21 -57.08 38.14
CA ILE A 693 -32.72 -58.45 37.94
C ILE A 693 -33.37 -59.08 36.70
N GLU A 694 -34.67 -58.91 36.48
CA GLU A 694 -35.35 -59.43 35.29
C GLU A 694 -34.84 -58.80 34.00
N ALA A 695 -34.45 -57.53 34.04
CA ALA A 695 -33.96 -56.79 32.89
C ALA A 695 -32.47 -57.02 32.59
N GLU A 696 -31.62 -57.00 33.62
CA GLU A 696 -30.15 -56.96 33.50
C GLU A 696 -29.43 -58.20 34.03
N GLY A 697 -30.14 -59.14 34.64
CA GLY A 697 -29.56 -60.32 35.29
C GLY A 697 -28.90 -60.04 36.65
N TYR A 698 -28.92 -58.79 37.12
CA TYR A 698 -28.44 -58.36 38.44
C TYR A 698 -29.11 -57.05 38.87
N ALA A 699 -29.01 -56.69 40.15
CA ALA A 699 -29.43 -55.39 40.67
C ALA A 699 -28.29 -54.67 41.40
N ASN A 700 -28.02 -53.41 41.04
CA ASN A 700 -27.09 -52.54 41.78
C ASN A 700 -27.89 -51.53 42.62
N LEU A 701 -27.80 -51.64 43.95
CA LEU A 701 -28.57 -50.78 44.85
C LEU A 701 -28.20 -49.30 44.77
N GLU A 702 -26.96 -48.96 44.44
CA GLU A 702 -26.52 -47.56 44.35
C GLU A 702 -27.21 -46.87 43.17
N THR A 703 -27.33 -47.57 42.03
CA THR A 703 -28.06 -47.11 40.85
C THR A 703 -29.56 -46.99 41.15
N ILE A 704 -30.16 -48.03 41.73
CA ILE A 704 -31.60 -48.06 42.03
C ILE A 704 -31.98 -46.93 42.99
N ILE A 705 -31.20 -46.70 44.06
CA ILE A 705 -31.46 -45.59 45.00
C ILE A 705 -31.31 -44.24 44.30
N GLY A 706 -30.36 -44.10 43.38
CA GLY A 706 -30.20 -42.88 42.57
C GLY A 706 -31.41 -42.60 41.67
N GLU A 707 -31.88 -43.59 40.93
CA GLU A 707 -33.07 -43.48 40.10
C GLU A 707 -34.31 -43.12 40.92
N VAL A 708 -34.45 -43.76 42.09
CA VAL A 708 -35.53 -43.47 43.04
C VAL A 708 -35.46 -42.03 43.57
N ARG A 709 -34.26 -41.49 43.81
CA ARG A 709 -34.08 -40.10 44.27
C ARG A 709 -34.28 -39.09 43.15
N ALA A 710 -34.02 -39.46 41.90
CA ALA A 710 -34.29 -38.64 40.72
C ALA A 710 -35.78 -38.60 40.35
N ASP A 711 -36.56 -39.63 40.69
CA ASP A 711 -38.00 -39.66 40.43
C ASP A 711 -38.75 -38.68 41.34
N GLU A 712 -39.30 -37.63 40.73
CA GLU A 712 -40.03 -36.55 41.40
C GLU A 712 -41.35 -37.00 42.06
N SER A 713 -41.89 -38.17 41.68
CA SER A 713 -43.16 -38.68 42.18
C SER A 713 -43.06 -39.48 43.49
N VAL A 714 -41.86 -39.93 43.87
CA VAL A 714 -41.61 -40.75 45.05
C VAL A 714 -40.57 -40.14 45.97
N PHE A 715 -40.68 -40.37 47.27
CA PHE A 715 -39.73 -39.85 48.25
C PHE A 715 -39.23 -40.97 49.16
N LEU A 716 -37.92 -41.23 49.14
CA LEU A 716 -37.25 -42.16 50.05
C LEU A 716 -36.59 -41.36 51.18
N PRO A 717 -37.13 -41.39 52.42
CA PRO A 717 -36.61 -40.56 53.50
C PRO A 717 -35.16 -40.89 53.84
N PRO A 718 -34.29 -39.89 54.10
CA PRO A 718 -32.86 -40.13 54.35
C PRO A 718 -32.60 -40.98 55.60
N ASN A 719 -33.44 -40.83 56.63
CA ASN A 719 -33.37 -41.61 57.86
C ASN A 719 -33.87 -43.06 57.72
N GLU A 720 -34.64 -43.37 56.67
CA GLU A 720 -35.18 -44.70 56.40
C GLU A 720 -34.48 -45.41 55.24
N THR A 721 -33.69 -44.69 54.43
CA THR A 721 -33.00 -45.21 53.23
C THR A 721 -32.17 -46.45 53.55
N GLU A 722 -31.30 -46.39 54.56
CA GLU A 722 -30.43 -47.53 54.89
C GLU A 722 -31.24 -48.74 55.41
N THR A 723 -32.28 -48.49 56.22
CA THR A 723 -33.16 -49.55 56.74
C THR A 723 -33.94 -50.21 55.62
N ALA A 724 -34.55 -49.42 54.72
CA ALA A 724 -35.27 -49.90 53.56
C ALA A 724 -34.37 -50.73 52.62
N ALA A 725 -33.17 -50.25 52.33
CA ALA A 725 -32.20 -50.98 51.51
C ALA A 725 -31.78 -52.30 52.19
N ARG A 726 -31.56 -52.29 53.51
CA ARG A 726 -31.18 -53.48 54.27
C ARG A 726 -32.29 -54.53 54.31
N GLU A 727 -33.54 -54.11 54.49
CA GLU A 727 -34.70 -54.99 54.42
C GLU A 727 -34.82 -55.63 53.03
N ALA A 728 -34.77 -54.81 51.98
CA ALA A 728 -34.87 -55.27 50.61
C ALA A 728 -33.75 -56.26 50.26
N VAL A 729 -32.49 -55.93 50.55
CA VAL A 729 -31.35 -56.82 50.26
C VAL A 729 -31.46 -58.15 51.01
N ASN A 730 -31.83 -58.14 52.30
CA ASN A 730 -31.92 -59.38 53.07
C ASN A 730 -33.05 -60.29 52.58
N GLU A 731 -34.12 -59.75 51.99
CA GLU A 731 -35.22 -60.53 51.43
C GLU A 731 -34.74 -61.42 50.28
N PHE A 732 -33.91 -60.88 49.37
CA PHE A 732 -33.34 -61.66 48.25
C PHE A 732 -32.31 -62.70 48.72
N LEU A 733 -31.56 -62.45 49.80
CA LEU A 733 -30.54 -63.39 50.28
C LEU A 733 -31.11 -64.63 50.99
N ILE A 734 -32.44 -64.76 51.14
CA ILE A 734 -33.08 -65.91 51.79
C ILE A 734 -33.18 -67.13 50.85
N ASP A 735 -33.38 -66.94 49.54
CA ASP A 735 -33.47 -68.04 48.59
C ASP A 735 -33.15 -67.57 47.15
N GLY A 736 -32.21 -68.24 46.47
CA GLY A 736 -31.95 -68.05 45.04
C GLY A 736 -31.06 -66.87 44.62
N TYR A 737 -30.55 -66.05 45.55
CA TYR A 737 -29.67 -64.91 45.25
C TYR A 737 -28.47 -64.80 46.19
N VAL A 738 -27.40 -64.18 45.71
CA VAL A 738 -26.18 -63.89 46.46
C VAL A 738 -25.67 -62.49 46.16
N LEU A 739 -24.82 -61.95 47.03
CA LEU A 739 -24.12 -60.68 46.78
C LEU A 739 -22.84 -60.91 45.99
N GLU A 740 -22.65 -60.15 44.92
CA GLU A 740 -21.38 -60.04 44.22
C GLU A 740 -20.58 -58.86 44.79
N ALA A 741 -19.39 -59.13 45.31
CA ALA A 741 -18.52 -58.13 45.90
C ALA A 741 -17.05 -58.36 45.48
N GLY A 742 -16.67 -57.81 44.34
CA GLY A 742 -15.29 -57.84 43.84
C GLY A 742 -14.83 -59.24 43.49
N GLY A 743 -15.67 -60.02 42.82
CA GLY A 743 -15.39 -61.41 42.44
C GLY A 743 -15.58 -62.42 43.57
N ARG A 744 -16.24 -62.04 44.67
CA ARG A 744 -16.71 -62.96 45.72
C ARG A 744 -18.22 -62.99 45.75
N TYR A 745 -18.78 -64.18 45.94
CA TYR A 745 -20.22 -64.42 46.00
C TYR A 745 -20.60 -64.83 47.42
N LEU A 746 -21.53 -64.10 48.02
CA LEU A 746 -21.80 -64.18 49.46
C LEU A 746 -23.29 -64.36 49.73
N ASP A 747 -23.60 -65.28 50.63
CA ASP A 747 -24.96 -65.65 51.06
C ASP A 747 -25.56 -64.70 52.11
N SER A 748 -24.79 -63.72 52.58
CA SER A 748 -25.22 -62.81 53.65
C SER A 748 -24.62 -61.41 53.52
N LEU A 749 -25.41 -60.39 53.87
CA LEU A 749 -25.01 -58.99 53.82
C LEU A 749 -23.86 -58.67 54.79
N GLY A 750 -23.95 -59.17 56.03
CA GLY A 750 -22.98 -58.88 57.10
C GLY A 750 -22.92 -57.38 57.42
N ASP A 751 -21.71 -56.87 57.66
CA ASP A 751 -21.46 -55.45 58.01
C ASP A 751 -21.36 -54.51 56.79
N ARG A 752 -21.73 -54.97 55.59
CA ARG A 752 -21.63 -54.18 54.36
C ARG A 752 -22.71 -53.09 54.30
N ASN A 753 -22.42 -52.03 53.56
CA ASN A 753 -23.38 -50.97 53.27
C ASN A 753 -24.48 -51.51 52.34
N PRO A 754 -25.74 -51.66 52.81
CA PRO A 754 -26.84 -52.20 52.00
C PRO A 754 -27.17 -51.34 50.76
N MET A 755 -26.78 -50.06 50.76
CA MET A 755 -27.03 -49.14 49.65
C MET A 755 -26.01 -49.27 48.51
N ALA A 756 -24.95 -50.05 48.70
CA ALA A 756 -23.84 -50.20 47.75
C ALA A 756 -23.46 -51.68 47.56
N VAL A 757 -24.47 -52.53 47.36
CA VAL A 757 -24.28 -53.95 47.04
C VAL A 757 -24.89 -54.30 45.70
N LYS A 758 -24.35 -55.35 45.08
CA LYS A 758 -24.86 -55.95 43.85
C LYS A 758 -25.48 -57.32 44.15
N ILE A 759 -26.75 -57.49 43.83
CA ILE A 759 -27.49 -58.75 43.99
C ILE A 759 -27.49 -59.50 42.66
N VAL A 760 -27.15 -60.78 42.68
CA VAL A 760 -27.12 -61.65 41.49
C VAL A 760 -27.86 -62.97 41.77
N PRO A 761 -28.56 -63.56 40.79
CA PRO A 761 -29.25 -64.84 40.94
C PRO A 761 -28.25 -66.00 40.95
N THR A 762 -28.55 -67.06 41.69
CA THR A 762 -27.76 -68.31 41.71
C THR A 762 -28.68 -69.54 41.65
N VAL A 763 -28.14 -70.71 41.32
CA VAL A 763 -28.90 -71.96 41.30
C VAL A 763 -29.12 -72.51 42.71
N SER A 764 -30.22 -73.24 42.92
CA SER A 764 -30.42 -74.03 44.15
C SER A 764 -29.34 -75.11 44.32
N ASP A 765 -29.02 -75.50 45.55
CA ASP A 765 -28.03 -76.55 45.86
C ASP A 765 -28.22 -77.83 45.03
N ARG A 766 -29.47 -78.28 44.85
CA ARG A 766 -29.81 -79.48 44.07
C ARG A 766 -29.41 -79.35 42.59
N ILE A 767 -29.61 -78.18 42.00
CA ILE A 767 -29.21 -77.91 40.61
C ILE A 767 -27.69 -77.73 40.53
N GLY A 768 -27.09 -77.10 41.54
CA GLY A 768 -25.65 -76.99 41.68
C GLY A 768 -24.94 -78.35 41.70
N GLU A 769 -25.44 -79.31 42.48
CA GLU A 769 -24.94 -80.70 42.47
C GLU A 769 -25.03 -81.34 41.08
N GLN A 770 -26.14 -81.15 40.37
CA GLN A 770 -26.29 -81.68 39.00
C GLN A 770 -25.36 -81.02 37.98
N ILE A 771 -25.01 -79.74 38.19
CA ILE A 771 -23.98 -79.06 37.40
C ILE A 771 -22.63 -79.70 37.68
N LEU A 772 -22.25 -79.89 38.94
CA LEU A 772 -20.97 -80.51 39.31
C LEU A 772 -20.86 -81.95 38.81
N ASP A 773 -21.90 -82.79 38.98
CA ASP A 773 -21.95 -84.15 38.44
C ASP A 773 -21.70 -84.18 36.92
N HIS A 774 -22.19 -83.18 36.20
CA HIS A 774 -21.94 -83.09 34.75
C HIS A 774 -20.49 -82.74 34.41
N LEU A 775 -19.90 -81.84 35.19
CA LEU A 775 -18.52 -81.41 34.98
C LEU A 775 -17.54 -82.54 35.32
N ASP A 776 -17.89 -83.43 36.25
CA ASP A 776 -17.13 -84.64 36.60
C ASP A 776 -17.02 -85.65 35.45
N ASP A 777 -18.00 -85.66 34.53
CA ASP A 777 -17.99 -86.52 33.35
C ASP A 777 -17.13 -85.98 32.20
N LEU A 778 -16.52 -84.79 32.32
CA LEU A 778 -15.70 -84.16 31.28
C LEU A 778 -14.24 -84.61 31.35
N ASP A 779 -13.60 -84.79 30.19
CA ASP A 779 -12.21 -85.22 30.11
C ASP A 779 -11.24 -84.05 30.38
N THR A 780 -10.02 -84.37 30.81
CA THR A 780 -8.95 -83.39 31.03
C THR A 780 -8.69 -82.58 29.75
N GLY A 781 -8.75 -81.25 29.85
CA GLY A 781 -8.61 -80.33 28.71
C GLY A 781 -9.94 -79.90 28.07
N ASP A 782 -11.06 -80.52 28.42
CA ASP A 782 -12.38 -80.16 27.86
C ASP A 782 -12.80 -78.75 28.28
N GLN A 783 -13.43 -78.05 27.33
CA GLN A 783 -13.98 -76.71 27.53
C GLN A 783 -15.50 -76.72 27.49
N PHE A 784 -16.13 -76.02 28.44
CA PHE A 784 -17.58 -75.86 28.53
C PHE A 784 -17.94 -74.39 28.74
N SER A 785 -19.11 -73.96 28.27
CA SER A 785 -19.62 -72.59 28.43
C SER A 785 -20.82 -72.56 29.35
N VAL A 786 -21.11 -71.40 29.95
CA VAL A 786 -22.32 -71.15 30.75
C VAL A 786 -23.57 -71.60 29.99
N SER A 787 -23.71 -71.18 28.73
CA SER A 787 -24.85 -71.54 27.86
C SER A 787 -25.03 -73.04 27.68
N LYS A 788 -23.95 -73.78 27.43
CA LYS A 788 -23.99 -75.25 27.28
C LYS A 788 -24.41 -75.97 28.56
N VAL A 789 -24.06 -75.41 29.73
CA VAL A 789 -24.46 -75.96 31.02
C VAL A 789 -25.93 -75.63 31.29
N ALA A 790 -26.35 -74.39 31.02
CA ALA A 790 -27.75 -73.94 31.17
C ALA A 790 -28.72 -74.72 30.27
N ASP A 791 -28.36 -74.97 29.00
CA ASP A 791 -29.16 -75.71 28.01
C ASP A 791 -29.57 -77.15 28.46
N ARG A 792 -28.94 -77.68 29.50
CA ARG A 792 -29.22 -79.01 30.05
C ARG A 792 -30.37 -79.01 31.05
N PHE A 793 -30.78 -77.84 31.52
CA PHE A 793 -31.88 -77.66 32.46
C PHE A 793 -33.10 -77.05 31.74
N ASP A 794 -34.25 -77.07 32.41
CA ASP A 794 -35.43 -76.38 31.86
C ASP A 794 -35.30 -74.86 32.01
N SER A 795 -36.27 -74.12 31.47
CA SER A 795 -36.26 -72.66 31.45
C SER A 795 -36.31 -71.99 32.82
N THR A 796 -36.38 -72.75 33.92
CA THR A 796 -36.29 -72.20 35.30
C THR A 796 -34.85 -71.93 35.74
N VAL A 797 -33.85 -72.43 35.00
CA VAL A 797 -32.42 -72.19 35.26
C VAL A 797 -31.88 -71.27 34.16
N THR A 798 -31.58 -70.02 34.50
CA THR A 798 -31.07 -69.03 33.55
C THR A 798 -29.55 -69.12 33.38
N GLU A 799 -29.03 -68.55 32.30
CA GLU A 799 -27.57 -68.45 32.09
C GLU A 799 -26.91 -67.64 33.22
N ASP A 800 -27.54 -66.58 33.73
CA ASP A 800 -27.02 -65.79 34.85
C ASP A 800 -26.91 -66.59 36.15
N MET A 801 -27.91 -67.45 36.44
CA MET A 801 -27.86 -68.35 37.60
C MET A 801 -26.70 -69.34 37.49
N VAL A 802 -26.52 -69.94 36.30
CA VAL A 802 -25.43 -70.89 36.03
C VAL A 802 -24.07 -70.19 36.06
N GLN A 803 -23.98 -68.97 35.51
CA GLN A 803 -22.77 -68.16 35.54
C GLN A 803 -22.36 -67.87 36.97
N THR A 804 -23.26 -67.35 37.79
CA THR A 804 -23.01 -67.06 39.21
C THR A 804 -22.53 -68.31 39.92
N PHE A 805 -23.21 -69.45 39.72
CA PHE A 805 -22.82 -70.72 40.32
C PHE A 805 -21.42 -71.17 39.88
N LEU A 806 -21.10 -71.12 38.59
CA LEU A 806 -19.80 -71.52 38.07
C LEU A 806 -18.67 -70.62 38.59
N LEU A 807 -18.91 -69.31 38.69
CA LEU A 807 -17.94 -68.36 39.22
C LEU A 807 -17.77 -68.49 40.74
N GLN A 808 -18.84 -68.79 41.46
CA GLN A 808 -18.83 -69.05 42.91
C GLN A 808 -18.05 -70.33 43.27
N ASN A 809 -18.01 -71.32 42.38
CA ASN A 809 -17.38 -72.63 42.60
C ASN A 809 -16.05 -72.82 41.85
N LEU A 810 -15.52 -71.76 41.23
CA LEU A 810 -14.27 -71.79 40.46
C LEU A 810 -13.05 -72.15 41.33
N GLY A 811 -12.17 -73.02 40.84
CA GLY A 811 -10.88 -73.34 41.49
C GLY A 811 -10.98 -74.04 42.85
N ARG A 812 -12.08 -74.73 43.15
CA ARG A 812 -12.21 -75.52 44.39
C ARG A 812 -11.22 -76.69 44.43
N GLU A 813 -10.81 -77.09 45.63
CA GLU A 813 -9.93 -78.27 45.87
C GLU A 813 -10.67 -79.62 45.75
N GLU A 814 -12.00 -79.60 45.54
CA GLU A 814 -12.87 -80.79 45.43
C GLU A 814 -13.27 -81.00 43.96
N ASP A 815 -13.30 -82.26 43.51
CA ASP A 815 -13.67 -82.63 42.13
C ASP A 815 -15.15 -82.30 41.81
N PRO A 816 -15.45 -81.74 40.62
CA PRO A 816 -14.52 -81.45 39.53
C PRO A 816 -13.84 -80.08 39.69
N VAL A 817 -12.51 -80.05 39.58
CA VAL A 817 -11.73 -78.81 39.55
C VAL A 817 -11.75 -78.19 38.15
N TYR A 818 -12.23 -76.95 38.02
CA TYR A 818 -12.24 -76.20 36.76
C TYR A 818 -11.74 -74.76 36.94
N VAL A 819 -11.22 -74.21 35.85
CA VAL A 819 -10.62 -72.87 35.78
C VAL A 819 -11.16 -72.09 34.58
N VAL A 820 -10.89 -70.79 34.53
CA VAL A 820 -11.20 -69.95 33.36
C VAL A 820 -10.41 -70.46 32.16
N GLY A 821 -11.09 -70.81 31.07
CA GLY A 821 -10.51 -71.54 29.96
C GLY A 821 -9.32 -70.86 29.27
N PRO A 822 -9.42 -69.57 28.88
CA PRO A 822 -8.32 -68.86 28.22
C PRO A 822 -7.11 -68.54 29.12
N THR A 823 -7.33 -68.35 30.43
CA THR A 823 -6.29 -67.83 31.34
C THR A 823 -5.79 -68.87 32.34
N GLY A 824 -6.49 -69.99 32.51
CA GLY A 824 -6.23 -70.97 33.56
C GLY A 824 -6.49 -70.45 34.97
N SER A 825 -7.17 -69.30 35.13
CA SER A 825 -7.33 -68.65 36.43
C SER A 825 -8.40 -69.33 37.30
N GLU A 826 -8.11 -69.42 38.60
CA GLU A 826 -9.05 -69.84 39.64
C GLU A 826 -9.85 -68.66 40.22
N LYS A 827 -9.58 -67.42 39.79
CA LYS A 827 -10.26 -66.22 40.31
C LYS A 827 -11.45 -65.86 39.44
N ALA A 828 -12.61 -65.70 40.07
CA ALA A 828 -13.84 -65.29 39.37
C ALA A 828 -13.73 -63.92 38.68
N SER A 829 -12.90 -63.00 39.21
CA SER A 829 -12.63 -61.69 38.61
C SER A 829 -11.95 -61.76 37.24
N ASP A 830 -11.32 -62.88 36.92
CA ASP A 830 -10.53 -63.05 35.70
C ASP A 830 -11.36 -63.68 34.57
N TRP A 831 -12.63 -63.98 34.84
CA TRP A 831 -13.59 -64.45 33.87
C TRP A 831 -14.34 -63.28 33.24
N VAL A 832 -14.51 -63.32 31.91
CA VAL A 832 -15.23 -62.32 31.13
C VAL A 832 -16.42 -63.01 30.43
N PRO A 833 -17.59 -62.36 30.32
CA PRO A 833 -18.73 -62.92 29.61
C PRO A 833 -18.35 -63.50 28.24
N GLY A 834 -18.71 -64.77 28.01
CA GLY A 834 -18.37 -65.52 26.79
C GLY A 834 -17.10 -66.37 26.89
N TYR A 835 -16.29 -66.24 27.94
CA TYR A 835 -15.15 -67.13 28.17
C TYR A 835 -15.66 -68.54 28.54
N PRO A 836 -15.15 -69.62 27.91
CA PRO A 836 -15.42 -70.96 28.38
C PRO A 836 -14.65 -71.21 29.69
N PHE A 837 -15.14 -72.16 30.47
CA PHE A 837 -14.39 -72.81 31.54
C PHE A 837 -13.70 -74.07 30.99
N ARG A 838 -12.67 -74.54 31.68
CA ARG A 838 -11.88 -75.71 31.26
C ARG A 838 -11.50 -76.61 32.44
N ILE A 839 -11.45 -77.92 32.19
CA ILE A 839 -10.78 -78.89 33.08
C ILE A 839 -9.24 -78.82 32.86
N PRO A 840 -8.44 -78.43 33.86
CA PRO A 840 -7.00 -78.16 33.69
C PRO A 840 -6.16 -79.43 33.39
N ASP A 841 -5.13 -79.29 32.54
CA ASP A 841 -4.25 -80.40 32.10
C ASP A 841 -2.95 -80.44 32.93
N VAL A 842 -2.74 -81.50 33.70
CA VAL A 842 -1.66 -81.58 34.70
C VAL A 842 -0.35 -82.01 34.01
N GLY A 843 0.39 -81.08 33.38
CA GLY A 843 1.72 -81.43 32.87
C GLY A 843 2.59 -80.47 32.02
N SER A 844 2.15 -79.31 31.53
CA SER A 844 3.00 -78.42 30.70
C SER A 844 3.51 -77.18 31.45
N GLU A 845 4.83 -76.98 31.53
CA GLU A 845 5.44 -75.77 32.12
C GLU A 845 5.27 -74.55 31.20
N THR A 846 4.38 -73.63 31.57
CA THR A 846 4.24 -72.30 30.97
C THR A 846 4.90 -71.24 31.84
N TRP A 847 5.24 -70.09 31.25
CA TRP A 847 5.69 -68.92 32.01
C TRP A 847 5.04 -67.64 31.46
N ARG A 848 4.80 -66.68 32.33
CA ARG A 848 4.06 -65.45 32.03
C ARG A 848 4.93 -64.21 32.18
N PHE A 849 4.78 -63.27 31.25
CA PHE A 849 5.30 -61.92 31.36
C PHE A 849 4.15 -60.92 31.49
N GLU A 850 4.19 -60.11 32.54
CA GLU A 850 3.24 -59.03 32.77
C GLU A 850 3.97 -57.70 32.97
N TYR A 851 3.39 -56.61 32.52
CA TYR A 851 3.84 -55.27 32.86
C TYR A 851 2.68 -54.27 32.85
N ASN A 852 2.53 -53.52 33.94
CA ASN A 852 1.62 -52.38 34.03
C ASN A 852 2.42 -51.15 34.47
N GLY A 853 2.37 -50.06 33.71
CA GLY A 853 3.05 -48.81 34.06
C GLY A 853 3.13 -47.83 32.90
N ASP A 854 3.67 -46.64 33.15
CA ASP A 854 3.70 -45.54 32.18
C ASP A 854 5.07 -45.30 31.53
N ASP A 855 6.03 -46.21 31.72
CA ASP A 855 7.42 -46.05 31.24
C ASP A 855 7.92 -47.26 30.42
N VAL A 856 8.07 -47.04 29.11
CA VAL A 856 8.57 -48.03 28.15
C VAL A 856 9.99 -48.48 28.48
N ALA A 857 10.85 -47.60 28.99
CA ALA A 857 12.22 -47.96 29.37
C ALA A 857 12.22 -48.92 30.57
N ALA A 858 11.31 -48.70 31.53
CA ALA A 858 11.10 -49.61 32.65
C ALA A 858 10.54 -50.98 32.20
N MET A 859 9.59 -50.99 31.27
CA MET A 859 9.06 -52.21 30.66
C MET A 859 10.17 -53.02 29.98
N ARG A 860 10.95 -52.39 29.10
CA ARG A 860 12.08 -53.03 28.38
C ARG A 860 13.11 -53.61 29.36
N LYS A 861 13.41 -52.88 30.44
CA LYS A 861 14.32 -53.35 31.48
C LYS A 861 13.77 -54.58 32.21
N LYS A 862 12.47 -54.62 32.49
CA LYS A 862 11.80 -55.79 33.07
C LYS A 862 11.84 -56.98 32.12
N TRP A 863 11.47 -56.78 30.85
CA TRP A 863 11.51 -57.82 29.82
C TRP A 863 12.91 -58.44 29.68
N ARG A 864 13.96 -57.62 29.54
CA ARG A 864 15.35 -58.12 29.44
C ARG A 864 15.80 -58.96 30.64
N ARG A 865 15.25 -58.69 31.82
CA ARG A 865 15.58 -59.43 33.04
C ARG A 865 14.79 -60.73 33.16
N ASP A 866 13.51 -60.70 32.80
CA ASP A 866 12.54 -61.73 33.18
C ASP A 866 12.19 -62.69 32.03
N HIS A 867 12.55 -62.37 30.77
CA HIS A 867 12.22 -63.22 29.61
C HIS A 867 12.91 -64.59 29.67
N GLN A 868 12.19 -65.62 29.25
CA GLN A 868 12.70 -66.98 29.00
C GLN A 868 12.38 -67.39 27.56
N THR A 869 12.98 -68.47 27.06
CA THR A 869 12.63 -69.01 25.74
C THR A 869 11.25 -69.67 25.78
N GLY A 870 10.53 -69.59 24.67
CA GLY A 870 9.23 -70.22 24.52
C GLY A 870 8.46 -69.63 23.34
N THR A 871 7.32 -70.23 23.03
CA THR A 871 6.38 -69.72 22.04
C THR A 871 5.15 -69.13 22.71
N VAL A 872 4.64 -68.01 22.20
CA VAL A 872 3.44 -67.34 22.72
C VAL A 872 2.28 -68.30 22.67
N GLU A 873 1.65 -68.54 23.81
CA GLU A 873 0.37 -69.26 23.89
C GLU A 873 -0.78 -68.27 23.72
N TYR A 874 -0.69 -67.15 24.44
CA TYR A 874 -1.63 -66.03 24.40
C TYR A 874 -0.92 -64.75 24.82
N GLY A 875 -1.31 -63.59 24.28
CA GLY A 875 -0.83 -62.34 24.86
C GLY A 875 -1.46 -61.08 24.29
N ASP A 876 -1.60 -60.07 25.14
CA ASP A 876 -2.12 -58.75 24.82
C ASP A 876 -1.17 -57.65 25.28
N VAL A 877 -1.09 -56.59 24.47
CA VAL A 877 -0.35 -55.37 24.75
C VAL A 877 -1.25 -54.19 24.42
N THR A 878 -1.54 -53.35 25.41
CA THR A 878 -2.29 -52.11 25.25
C THR A 878 -1.47 -50.93 25.76
N PHE A 879 -1.50 -49.80 25.05
CA PHE A 879 -0.85 -48.55 25.46
C PHE A 879 -1.47 -47.33 24.78
N MET A 880 -1.18 -46.15 25.31
CA MET A 880 -1.64 -44.85 24.81
C MET A 880 -0.49 -44.10 24.15
N LEU A 881 -0.76 -43.42 23.03
CA LEU A 881 0.15 -42.48 22.38
C LEU A 881 -0.42 -41.06 22.41
N PRO A 882 0.41 -40.04 22.70
CA PRO A 882 0.00 -38.65 22.55
C PRO A 882 -0.13 -38.25 21.07
N ASP A 883 -1.01 -37.30 20.78
CA ASP A 883 -1.20 -36.68 19.47
C ASP A 883 -1.52 -37.68 18.33
N ARG A 884 -1.09 -37.34 17.11
CA ARG A 884 -1.47 -37.92 15.82
C ARG A 884 -0.78 -39.27 15.51
N GLU A 885 0.13 -39.72 16.36
CA GLU A 885 1.05 -40.82 16.06
C GLU A 885 0.40 -42.21 16.01
N GLY A 886 -0.66 -42.46 16.78
CA GLY A 886 -1.41 -43.73 16.74
C GLY A 886 -2.52 -43.79 15.68
N VAL A 887 -2.74 -42.70 14.93
CA VAL A 887 -3.82 -42.58 13.94
C VAL A 887 -3.35 -43.13 12.59
N PRO A 888 -4.11 -44.01 11.90
CA PRO A 888 -3.76 -44.48 10.57
C PRO A 888 -3.52 -43.30 9.61
N SER A 889 -2.48 -43.37 8.80
CA SER A 889 -2.04 -42.26 7.93
C SER A 889 -3.11 -41.75 6.95
N ALA A 890 -4.12 -42.56 6.61
CA ALA A 890 -5.26 -42.14 5.79
C ALA A 890 -6.24 -41.18 6.51
N LEU A 891 -6.17 -41.11 7.84
CA LEU A 891 -7.07 -40.33 8.72
C LEU A 891 -6.33 -39.22 9.47
N GLN A 892 -5.03 -39.05 9.21
CA GLN A 892 -4.24 -37.97 9.79
C GLN A 892 -4.58 -36.64 9.10
N GLY A 893 -4.87 -35.60 9.88
CA GLY A 893 -5.19 -34.24 9.39
C GLY A 893 -6.67 -33.98 9.09
N THR A 894 -7.56 -34.94 9.38
CA THR A 894 -9.02 -34.77 9.21
C THR A 894 -9.70 -34.16 10.44
N ALA A 895 -9.10 -34.28 11.63
CA ALA A 895 -9.48 -33.63 12.88
C ALA A 895 -8.26 -33.58 13.83
N ASP A 896 -8.23 -32.64 14.77
CA ASP A 896 -7.20 -32.58 15.80
C ASP A 896 -7.50 -33.60 16.92
N ILE A 897 -6.56 -34.50 17.18
CA ILE A 897 -6.71 -35.64 18.09
C ILE A 897 -5.68 -35.51 19.21
N GLU A 898 -6.14 -35.54 20.45
CA GLU A 898 -5.32 -35.33 21.65
C GLU A 898 -4.57 -36.60 22.10
N ARG A 899 -5.21 -37.78 22.04
CA ARG A 899 -4.59 -39.07 22.39
C ARG A 899 -5.22 -40.23 21.61
N SER A 900 -4.45 -41.32 21.43
CA SER A 900 -4.92 -42.54 20.76
C SER A 900 -4.54 -43.81 21.55
N GLN A 901 -5.46 -44.78 21.62
CA GLN A 901 -5.24 -46.06 22.29
C GLN A 901 -4.94 -47.16 21.26
N VAL A 902 -3.89 -47.92 21.49
CA VAL A 902 -3.49 -49.07 20.65
C VAL A 902 -3.58 -50.34 21.47
N SER A 903 -4.35 -51.32 20.98
CA SER A 903 -4.45 -52.67 21.56
C SER A 903 -4.01 -53.71 20.53
N LEU A 904 -3.05 -54.54 20.92
CA LEU A 904 -2.45 -55.59 20.09
C LEU A 904 -2.62 -56.95 20.76
N THR A 905 -3.23 -57.89 20.05
CA THR A 905 -3.32 -59.29 20.48
C THR A 905 -2.39 -60.15 19.63
N PHE A 906 -1.56 -60.96 20.29
CA PHE A 906 -0.64 -61.86 19.63
C PHE A 906 -1.33 -63.13 19.15
N ARG A 907 -0.85 -63.65 18.01
CA ARG A 907 -1.20 -64.99 17.56
C ARG A 907 -0.31 -66.01 18.28
N SER A 908 -0.87 -67.18 18.59
CA SER A 908 -0.14 -68.27 19.23
C SER A 908 1.00 -68.82 18.34
N GLU A 909 1.90 -69.59 18.95
CA GLU A 909 3.08 -70.23 18.36
C GLU A 909 4.17 -69.26 17.85
N GLN A 910 4.07 -67.96 18.16
CA GLN A 910 5.12 -67.00 17.83
C GLN A 910 6.29 -67.12 18.80
N ASP A 911 7.51 -67.16 18.29
CA ASP A 911 8.70 -67.19 19.13
C ASP A 911 8.84 -65.91 19.97
N TYR A 912 9.29 -66.03 21.22
CA TYR A 912 9.46 -64.90 22.14
C TYR A 912 10.31 -63.75 21.56
N THR A 913 11.21 -64.03 20.61
CA THR A 913 11.99 -63.00 19.90
C THR A 913 11.12 -62.01 19.13
N LYS A 914 9.92 -62.40 18.68
CA LYS A 914 8.96 -61.48 18.03
C LYS A 914 8.31 -60.51 19.00
N VAL A 915 8.06 -60.95 20.23
CA VAL A 915 7.61 -60.08 21.31
C VAL A 915 8.74 -59.11 21.71
N GLN A 916 9.99 -59.59 21.72
CA GLN A 916 11.15 -58.75 21.96
C GLN A 916 11.32 -57.66 20.88
N ASP A 917 11.22 -58.02 19.60
CA ASP A 917 11.28 -57.07 18.48
C ASP A 917 10.20 -55.97 18.61
N LEU A 918 8.99 -56.32 19.08
CA LEU A 918 7.91 -55.36 19.30
C LEU A 918 8.26 -54.38 20.42
N PHE A 919 8.68 -54.87 21.59
CA PHE A 919 9.02 -54.00 22.72
C PHE A 919 10.21 -53.09 22.44
N GLU A 920 11.17 -53.51 21.60
CA GLU A 920 12.29 -52.68 21.19
C GLU A 920 11.89 -51.56 20.22
N ARG A 921 10.82 -51.73 19.44
CA ARG A 921 10.33 -50.74 18.46
C ARG A 921 9.20 -49.84 18.97
N MET A 922 8.69 -50.09 20.17
CA MET A 922 7.64 -49.29 20.77
C MET A 922 8.09 -47.82 20.97
N PRO A 923 7.27 -46.80 20.66
CA PRO A 923 7.64 -45.39 20.88
C PRO A 923 7.94 -45.11 22.35
N ASP A 924 8.88 -44.22 22.66
CA ASP A 924 9.26 -43.90 24.05
C ASP A 924 8.18 -43.04 24.75
N GLU A 925 7.33 -42.39 23.95
CA GLU A 925 6.22 -41.54 24.34
C GLU A 925 4.96 -42.35 24.75
N ALA A 926 4.99 -43.68 24.58
CA ALA A 926 3.87 -44.53 24.96
C ALA A 926 3.67 -44.58 26.48
N SER A 927 2.43 -44.38 26.92
CA SER A 927 2.03 -44.35 28.34
C SER A 927 0.87 -45.30 28.62
N SER A 928 0.57 -45.57 29.90
CA SER A 928 -0.47 -46.50 30.33
C SER A 928 -0.34 -47.89 29.69
N LEU A 929 0.87 -48.44 29.70
CA LEU A 929 1.19 -49.75 29.16
C LEU A 929 0.58 -50.84 30.04
N LYS A 930 -0.16 -51.75 29.41
CA LYS A 930 -0.67 -52.99 29.98
C LYS A 930 -0.28 -54.14 29.08
N VAL A 931 0.62 -55.00 29.57
CA VAL A 931 1.18 -56.13 28.86
C VAL A 931 0.90 -57.39 29.67
N GLU A 932 0.37 -58.40 29.01
CA GLU A 932 0.13 -59.71 29.60
C GLU A 932 0.33 -60.78 28.53
N ILE A 933 1.37 -61.60 28.66
CA ILE A 933 1.72 -62.61 27.65
C ILE A 933 2.12 -63.91 28.34
N SER A 934 1.47 -65.01 27.97
CA SER A 934 1.82 -66.38 28.37
C SER A 934 2.63 -67.06 27.28
N PHE A 935 3.66 -67.79 27.68
CA PHE A 935 4.52 -68.58 26.80
C PHE A 935 4.53 -70.03 27.24
N GLN A 936 4.41 -70.91 26.26
CA GLN A 936 4.67 -72.34 26.40
C GLN A 936 6.17 -72.58 26.17
N LYS A 937 6.84 -73.26 27.11
CA LYS A 937 8.27 -73.57 27.03
C LYS A 937 8.62 -74.62 25.98
#